data_AF-A0AAV9KXT2-F1
#
_entry.id   AF-A0AAV9KXT2-F1
#
_cell.length_a   1.000
_cell.length_b   1.000
_cell.length_c   1.000
_cell.angle_alpha   90.00
_cell.angle_beta   90.00
_cell.angle_gamma   90.00
#
_symmetry.space_group_name_H-M   'P 1'
#
loop_
_entity.id
_entity.type
_entity.pdbx_description
1 polymer ?
#
loop_
_entity_poly.entity_id
_entity_poly.type
_entity_poly.pdbx_seq_one_letter_code
_entity_poly.pdbx_strand_id
1 'polypeptide(L)'
;MSHFNHEWFDDIYHDWLEYSVRKDAVYCLYCYLFKDHNTNQGGGETFSTIGFKSWNKKGGLDKHIGLPNSIHNHSKKKCQDLLQQRWSIQFAFERQSNKLKHGYYMRLSASVDVVRLFISQGFAFRGHDEYKSSLSRGKFLEILSWYAKKCDKIRDYVLKHAPIETVKAIIEELNGDYFGLLVDESFDVSRKEQMAIIFHYIDKMGFVMERLIDIVHVEDTSASSLKEAIFNLLAQHSLSPLSVHGQCYDGASNMQGEINGLKMLIRRESKSAHSIHCFSHQLQITLVGVSKKCVEVGKLVVLISNIFNVLGSSFKRMDNLRDSQKSTIQVALDMGELRIGRGLNQQLGLSRACDTHWGSHYKSFNNFIIIIDERAKAMGHLEACQTFEIAFMLDLMRDILAITNELNKCLQKKEQDIANAMLLVEVAKRRLQVLRDDERDSLIAKVSTFCIKHDVLIPNFEEPYISSLRSLRKLANYTILHHYRVEVFCNIIDWQLQELNDRFYEVTTDLLHGIACLNPINSFSCFDIRKVMRMAELYPDDFDESNMIILQNQLTSYIVDVHERFSNLNGLCDLSKRLVQTKKHSNYPLIFNLVKLALLLLGATASIERAFSAMKFIKNDLRSEMSDDFFSGCLVPYLEKDVFDKISNDVIIKTFQDMKPRRIQL
;
A
#
# COMPACT_ATOMS: atom_id res chain seq x y z
N MET A 1 -35.80 -75.68 40.64
CA MET A 1 -36.10 -74.36 40.05
C MET A 1 -35.70 -74.42 38.60
N SER A 2 -36.59 -74.08 37.67
CA SER A 2 -36.20 -73.89 36.27
C SER A 2 -35.37 -72.61 36.17
N HIS A 3 -34.18 -72.68 35.60
CA HIS A 3 -33.31 -71.51 35.36
C HIS A 3 -33.26 -71.21 33.86
N PHE A 4 -32.83 -70.01 33.50
CA PHE A 4 -32.58 -69.61 32.12
C PHE A 4 -31.64 -70.61 31.41
N ASN A 5 -31.99 -71.03 30.19
CA ASN A 5 -31.14 -71.89 29.38
C ASN A 5 -30.23 -71.02 28.49
N HIS A 6 -28.92 -71.05 28.78
CA HIS A 6 -27.91 -70.31 28.01
C HIS A 6 -27.84 -70.70 26.53
N GLU A 7 -28.22 -71.92 26.16
CA GLU A 7 -28.25 -72.38 24.75
C GLU A 7 -29.20 -71.54 23.88
N TRP A 8 -30.12 -70.76 24.49
CA TRP A 8 -30.97 -69.84 23.74
C TRP A 8 -30.20 -68.67 23.13
N PHE A 9 -28.98 -68.37 23.62
CA PHE A 9 -28.08 -67.41 23.00
C PHE A 9 -27.34 -67.95 21.77
N ASP A 10 -27.20 -69.28 21.66
CA ASP A 10 -26.52 -69.91 20.52
C ASP A 10 -27.48 -70.30 19.39
N ASP A 11 -28.78 -70.02 19.57
CA ASP A 11 -29.85 -70.30 18.62
C ASP A 11 -30.21 -69.06 17.76
N ILE A 12 -31.31 -69.13 17.01
CA ILE A 12 -31.84 -68.06 16.15
C ILE A 12 -32.25 -66.76 16.87
N TYR A 13 -32.02 -66.66 18.19
CA TYR A 13 -32.41 -65.50 19.02
C TYR A 13 -31.23 -64.60 19.43
N HIS A 14 -29.99 -64.96 19.06
CA HIS A 14 -28.77 -64.27 19.47
C HIS A 14 -28.71 -62.79 19.07
N ASP A 15 -29.41 -62.41 18.00
CA ASP A 15 -29.39 -61.06 17.43
C ASP A 15 -30.26 -60.06 18.21
N TRP A 16 -31.10 -60.51 19.16
CA TRP A 16 -31.99 -59.63 19.90
C TRP A 16 -32.23 -59.98 21.37
N LEU A 17 -31.96 -61.22 21.79
CA LEU A 17 -32.26 -61.69 23.13
C LEU A 17 -31.25 -61.11 24.14
N GLU A 18 -31.74 -60.52 25.23
CA GLU A 18 -30.90 -60.03 26.33
C GLU A 18 -31.39 -60.60 27.67
N TYR A 19 -30.49 -61.13 28.49
CA TYR A 19 -30.83 -61.68 29.80
C TYR A 19 -30.39 -60.75 30.93
N SER A 20 -31.32 -60.44 31.84
CA SER A 20 -31.05 -59.64 33.04
C SER A 20 -30.85 -60.55 34.26
N VAL A 21 -29.60 -60.71 34.70
CA VAL A 21 -29.25 -61.50 35.91
C VAL A 21 -30.01 -60.98 37.15
N ARG A 22 -30.13 -59.66 37.31
CA ARG A 22 -30.80 -59.03 38.46
C ARG A 22 -32.30 -59.33 38.50
N LYS A 23 -32.95 -59.40 37.33
CA LYS A 23 -34.40 -59.62 37.24
C LYS A 23 -34.77 -61.08 36.96
N ASP A 24 -33.79 -61.94 36.68
CA ASP A 24 -33.98 -63.31 36.21
C ASP A 24 -35.05 -63.35 35.10
N ALA A 25 -34.79 -62.63 34.01
CA ALA A 25 -35.75 -62.45 32.91
C ALA A 25 -35.04 -62.10 31.61
N VAL A 26 -35.62 -62.49 30.47
CA VAL A 26 -35.15 -62.09 29.14
C VAL A 26 -35.99 -60.97 28.52
N TYR A 27 -35.32 -60.13 27.74
CA TYR A 27 -35.84 -58.98 27.03
C TYR A 27 -35.42 -59.05 25.55
N CYS A 28 -36.05 -58.22 24.72
CA CYS A 28 -35.69 -58.05 23.33
C CYS A 28 -35.12 -56.64 23.10
N LEU A 29 -33.85 -56.59 22.69
CA LEU A 29 -33.09 -55.38 22.34
C LEU A 29 -33.91 -54.41 21.50
N TYR A 30 -34.44 -54.90 20.38
CA TYR A 30 -35.19 -54.06 19.46
C TYR A 30 -36.49 -53.54 20.07
N CYS A 31 -37.20 -54.38 20.84
CA CYS A 31 -38.52 -54.01 21.36
C CYS A 31 -38.45 -53.04 22.54
N TYR A 32 -37.44 -53.09 23.41
CA TYR A 32 -37.36 -52.08 24.48
C TYR A 32 -36.86 -50.72 23.97
N LEU A 33 -36.09 -50.68 22.87
CA LEU A 33 -35.59 -49.43 22.29
C LEU A 33 -36.58 -48.74 21.33
N PHE A 34 -37.33 -49.51 20.53
CA PHE A 34 -38.08 -48.97 19.38
C PHE A 34 -39.58 -49.28 19.36
N LYS A 35 -40.14 -49.86 20.44
CA LYS A 35 -41.58 -50.14 20.54
C LYS A 35 -42.40 -48.85 20.45
N ASP A 36 -43.43 -48.89 19.63
CA ASP A 36 -44.41 -47.82 19.50
C ASP A 36 -45.47 -47.92 20.60
N HIS A 37 -45.86 -46.78 21.21
CA HIS A 37 -46.83 -46.75 22.30
C HIS A 37 -48.26 -47.13 21.84
N ASN A 38 -48.52 -47.14 20.53
CA ASN A 38 -49.86 -47.31 19.97
C ASN A 38 -50.19 -48.72 19.46
N THR A 39 -49.30 -49.71 19.62
CA THR A 39 -49.52 -51.08 19.11
C THR A 39 -49.60 -52.12 20.23
N ASN A 40 -50.82 -52.59 20.54
CA ASN A 40 -51.11 -53.67 21.50
C ASN A 40 -51.44 -54.99 20.80
N GLN A 41 -50.46 -55.56 20.09
CA GLN A 41 -50.57 -56.95 19.61
C GLN A 41 -49.58 -57.84 20.40
N GLY A 42 -50.14 -58.84 21.11
CA GLY A 42 -49.51 -60.06 21.61
C GLY A 42 -48.11 -59.96 22.24
N GLY A 43 -48.02 -59.89 23.57
CA GLY A 43 -46.80 -60.22 24.34
C GLY A 43 -45.67 -59.17 24.31
N GLY A 44 -45.87 -58.01 23.68
CA GLY A 44 -44.82 -56.99 23.52
C GLY A 44 -44.32 -56.35 24.83
N GLU A 45 -45.15 -56.24 25.88
CA GLU A 45 -44.70 -55.75 27.20
C GLU A 45 -43.82 -56.75 27.94
N THR A 46 -44.06 -58.04 27.73
CA THR A 46 -43.29 -59.12 28.37
C THR A 46 -41.83 -59.07 27.96
N PHE A 47 -41.52 -58.79 26.69
CA PHE A 47 -40.14 -58.72 26.20
C PHE A 47 -39.55 -57.30 26.16
N SER A 48 -40.30 -56.26 26.56
CA SER A 48 -39.78 -54.87 26.60
C SER A 48 -39.67 -54.32 28.03
N THR A 49 -40.69 -54.50 28.88
CA THR A 49 -40.78 -53.82 30.18
C THR A 49 -40.82 -54.79 31.36
N ILE A 50 -41.58 -55.90 31.26
CA ILE A 50 -41.85 -56.82 32.37
C ILE A 50 -40.75 -57.89 32.50
N GLY A 51 -40.23 -58.39 31.37
CA GLY A 51 -39.28 -59.50 31.28
C GLY A 51 -39.98 -60.87 31.18
N PHE A 52 -39.52 -61.72 30.25
CA PHE A 52 -40.01 -63.08 30.09
C PHE A 52 -39.27 -64.05 31.02
N LYS A 53 -40.00 -64.88 31.77
CA LYS A 53 -39.44 -65.80 32.79
C LYS A 53 -39.93 -67.25 32.69
N SER A 54 -40.69 -67.60 31.64
CA SER A 54 -41.25 -68.96 31.49
C SER A 54 -40.24 -69.89 30.82
N TRP A 55 -39.22 -70.31 31.59
CA TRP A 55 -38.07 -71.08 31.11
C TRP A 55 -38.41 -72.43 30.48
N ASN A 56 -39.54 -73.03 30.85
CA ASN A 56 -40.05 -74.29 30.29
C ASN A 56 -40.85 -74.12 28.98
N LYS A 57 -41.00 -72.89 28.46
CA LYS A 57 -41.80 -72.58 27.26
C LYS A 57 -40.96 -71.84 26.21
N LYS A 58 -39.97 -72.53 25.62
CA LYS A 58 -39.13 -71.99 24.54
C LYS A 58 -39.95 -71.38 23.39
N GLY A 59 -41.06 -72.02 23.01
CA GLY A 59 -41.97 -71.51 21.96
C GLY A 59 -42.61 -70.14 22.26
N GLY A 60 -42.44 -69.58 23.46
CA GLY A 60 -42.78 -68.19 23.76
C GLY A 60 -41.89 -67.17 23.03
N LEU A 61 -40.62 -67.53 22.76
CA LEU A 61 -39.68 -66.74 21.96
C LEU A 61 -40.06 -66.73 20.47
N ASP A 62 -40.44 -67.89 19.93
CA ASP A 62 -40.93 -67.99 18.54
C ASP A 62 -42.19 -67.16 18.31
N LYS A 63 -43.12 -67.20 19.28
CA LYS A 63 -44.33 -66.37 19.26
C LYS A 63 -44.03 -64.87 19.37
N HIS A 64 -42.94 -64.49 20.04
CA HIS A 64 -42.52 -63.10 20.13
C HIS A 64 -41.99 -62.56 18.80
N ILE A 65 -41.18 -63.35 18.07
CA ILE A 65 -40.74 -62.99 16.71
C ILE A 65 -41.97 -62.78 15.82
N GLY A 66 -42.93 -63.71 15.87
CA GLY A 66 -44.21 -63.60 15.17
C GLY A 66 -44.07 -63.50 13.64
N LEU A 67 -45.13 -63.02 12.98
CA LEU A 67 -45.18 -62.82 11.52
C LEU A 67 -44.37 -61.59 11.07
N PRO A 68 -44.13 -61.36 9.76
CA PRO A 68 -43.36 -60.21 9.27
C PRO A 68 -43.86 -58.84 9.74
N ASN A 69 -45.15 -58.73 10.06
CA ASN A 69 -45.76 -57.50 10.58
C ASN A 69 -45.82 -57.44 12.12
N SER A 70 -45.11 -58.33 12.83
CA SER A 70 -45.04 -58.29 14.29
C SER A 70 -44.35 -57.02 14.80
N ILE A 71 -44.60 -56.69 16.07
CA ILE A 71 -43.93 -55.58 16.76
C ILE A 71 -42.41 -55.80 16.81
N HIS A 72 -41.96 -57.04 16.99
CA HIS A 72 -40.56 -57.41 16.93
C HIS A 72 -39.94 -57.04 15.58
N ASN A 73 -40.53 -57.49 14.46
CA ASN A 73 -39.97 -57.26 13.12
C ASN A 73 -40.02 -55.78 12.71
N HIS A 74 -41.05 -55.04 13.12
CA HIS A 74 -41.09 -53.59 12.94
C HIS A 74 -40.00 -52.87 13.75
N SER A 75 -39.81 -53.26 15.01
CA SER A 75 -38.78 -52.66 15.88
C SER A 75 -37.37 -53.00 15.39
N LYS A 76 -37.15 -54.24 14.92
CA LYS A 76 -35.92 -54.69 14.28
C LYS A 76 -35.63 -53.87 13.02
N LYS A 77 -36.63 -53.63 12.18
CA LYS A 77 -36.50 -52.77 10.99
C LYS A 77 -36.14 -51.34 11.36
N LYS A 78 -36.80 -50.72 12.36
CA LYS A 78 -36.45 -49.38 12.87
C LYS A 78 -35.00 -49.32 13.36
N CYS A 79 -34.53 -50.36 14.06
CA CYS A 79 -33.14 -50.46 14.51
C CYS A 79 -32.17 -50.59 13.32
N GLN A 80 -32.47 -51.44 12.34
CA GLN A 80 -31.67 -51.59 11.13
C GLN A 80 -31.61 -50.29 10.30
N ASP A 81 -32.73 -49.58 10.19
CA ASP A 81 -32.79 -48.28 9.51
C ASP A 81 -31.94 -47.22 10.25
N LEU A 82 -31.94 -47.23 11.58
CA LEU A 82 -31.06 -46.35 12.39
C LEU A 82 -29.58 -46.68 12.20
N LEU A 83 -29.23 -47.97 12.11
CA LEU A 83 -27.84 -48.43 11.93
C LEU A 83 -27.32 -48.20 10.49
N GLN A 84 -28.19 -47.90 9.52
CA GLN A 84 -27.77 -47.52 8.17
C GLN A 84 -27.27 -46.07 8.12
N GLN A 85 -25.95 -45.89 8.03
CA GLN A 85 -25.28 -44.57 7.93
C GLN A 85 -25.84 -43.65 6.83
N ARG A 86 -26.40 -44.22 5.74
CA ARG A 86 -27.00 -43.50 4.60
C ARG A 86 -28.27 -42.70 4.93
N TRP A 87 -28.86 -42.92 6.10
CA TRP A 87 -30.08 -42.22 6.54
C TRP A 87 -29.83 -41.32 7.77
N SER A 88 -28.57 -41.18 8.20
CA SER A 88 -28.21 -40.28 9.27
C SER A 88 -28.51 -38.82 8.91
N ILE A 89 -28.81 -38.00 9.93
CA ILE A 89 -28.99 -36.55 9.77
C ILE A 89 -27.74 -35.93 9.10
N GLN A 90 -26.55 -36.41 9.47
CA GLN A 90 -25.27 -36.03 8.87
C GLN A 90 -25.26 -36.25 7.35
N PHE A 91 -25.63 -37.46 6.90
CA PHE A 91 -25.68 -37.80 5.47
C PHE A 91 -26.80 -37.06 4.72
N ALA A 92 -27.93 -36.78 5.38
CA ALA A 92 -29.00 -35.94 4.82
C ALA A 92 -28.55 -34.47 4.63
N PHE A 93 -27.69 -33.95 5.50
CA PHE A 93 -27.05 -32.65 5.32
C PHE A 93 -26.02 -32.64 4.17
N GLU A 94 -25.29 -33.73 3.97
CA GLU A 94 -24.30 -33.89 2.89
C GLU A 94 -24.95 -34.13 1.51
N ARG A 95 -26.11 -34.79 1.47
CA ARG A 95 -26.90 -35.10 0.27
C ARG A 95 -27.65 -33.85 -0.25
N GLN A 96 -26.92 -32.76 -0.49
CA GLN A 96 -27.45 -31.57 -1.17
C GLN A 96 -27.38 -31.75 -2.68
N SER A 97 -28.46 -31.37 -3.39
CA SER A 97 -28.51 -31.50 -4.85
C SER A 97 -27.43 -30.63 -5.53
N ASN A 98 -26.82 -31.14 -6.59
CA ASN A 98 -25.86 -30.38 -7.43
C ASN A 98 -26.44 -29.04 -7.91
N LYS A 99 -27.77 -28.95 -8.07
CA LYS A 99 -28.48 -27.72 -8.42
C LYS A 99 -28.41 -26.65 -7.31
N LEU A 100 -28.49 -27.05 -6.04
CA LEU A 100 -28.35 -26.14 -4.90
C LEU A 100 -26.91 -25.66 -4.72
N LYS A 101 -25.92 -26.57 -4.88
CA LYS A 101 -24.50 -26.21 -4.87
C LYS A 101 -24.17 -25.25 -6.01
N HIS A 102 -24.57 -25.57 -7.24
CA HIS A 102 -24.38 -24.70 -8.38
C HIS A 102 -25.06 -23.33 -8.20
N GLY A 103 -26.31 -23.31 -7.73
CA GLY A 103 -26.99 -22.06 -7.40
C GLY A 103 -26.30 -21.28 -6.28
N TYR A 104 -25.71 -21.92 -5.29
CA TYR A 104 -24.92 -21.26 -4.24
C TYR A 104 -23.61 -20.68 -4.76
N TYR A 105 -22.88 -21.43 -5.59
CA TYR A 105 -21.67 -20.98 -6.28
C TYR A 105 -21.94 -19.75 -7.15
N MET A 106 -22.98 -19.79 -7.99
CA MET A 106 -23.33 -18.67 -8.87
C MET A 106 -23.61 -17.38 -8.09
N ARG A 107 -24.28 -17.48 -6.93
CA ARG A 107 -24.55 -16.34 -6.06
C ARG A 107 -23.28 -15.78 -5.43
N LEU A 108 -22.37 -16.66 -4.99
CA LEU A 108 -21.07 -16.24 -4.46
C LEU A 108 -20.23 -15.56 -5.55
N SER A 109 -20.12 -16.17 -6.73
CA SER A 109 -19.33 -15.65 -7.85
C SER A 109 -19.82 -14.27 -8.30
N ALA A 110 -21.13 -14.11 -8.50
CA ALA A 110 -21.76 -12.84 -8.83
C ALA A 110 -21.44 -11.72 -7.83
N SER A 111 -21.40 -12.08 -6.56
CA SER A 111 -21.11 -11.15 -5.46
C SER A 111 -19.64 -10.75 -5.45
N VAL A 112 -18.75 -11.69 -5.76
CA VAL A 112 -17.32 -11.42 -5.92
C VAL A 112 -17.11 -10.46 -7.10
N ASP A 113 -17.79 -10.66 -8.23
CA ASP A 113 -17.68 -9.78 -9.40
C ASP A 113 -18.10 -8.34 -9.11
N VAL A 114 -19.25 -8.15 -8.44
CA VAL A 114 -19.73 -6.80 -8.10
C VAL A 114 -18.82 -6.15 -7.06
N VAL A 115 -18.33 -6.90 -6.07
CA VAL A 115 -17.34 -6.37 -5.12
C VAL A 115 -16.05 -5.99 -5.84
N ARG A 116 -15.56 -6.83 -6.76
CA ARG A 116 -14.37 -6.54 -7.56
C ARG A 116 -14.52 -5.24 -8.34
N LEU A 117 -15.68 -5.01 -8.96
CA LEU A 117 -15.99 -3.75 -9.64
C LEU A 117 -15.94 -2.56 -8.68
N PHE A 118 -16.54 -2.69 -7.49
CA PHE A 118 -16.62 -1.59 -6.54
C PHE A 118 -15.25 -1.23 -5.96
N ILE A 119 -14.50 -2.25 -5.54
CA ILE A 119 -13.11 -2.08 -5.11
C ILE A 119 -12.29 -1.49 -6.24
N SER A 120 -12.37 -2.01 -7.46
CA SER A 120 -11.57 -1.51 -8.59
C SER A 120 -11.91 -0.08 -8.99
N GLN A 121 -13.05 0.47 -8.58
CA GLN A 121 -13.46 1.84 -8.90
C GLN A 121 -13.53 2.77 -7.66
N GLY A 122 -13.19 2.27 -6.47
CA GLY A 122 -13.27 3.03 -5.22
C GLY A 122 -14.71 3.45 -4.82
N PHE A 123 -15.71 2.68 -5.27
CA PHE A 123 -17.12 3.00 -5.03
C PHE A 123 -17.56 2.71 -3.59
N ALA A 124 -18.52 3.51 -3.11
CA ALA A 124 -19.14 3.31 -1.81
C ALA A 124 -19.97 2.04 -1.80
N PHE A 125 -19.72 1.16 -0.83
CA PHE A 125 -20.54 -0.05 -0.63
C PHE A 125 -21.90 0.24 0.02
N ARG A 126 -22.01 1.28 0.85
CA ARG A 126 -23.25 1.61 1.57
C ARG A 126 -24.04 2.72 0.90
N GLY A 127 -25.37 2.58 0.92
CA GLY A 127 -26.32 3.67 0.67
C GLY A 127 -26.70 4.40 1.97
N HIS A 128 -27.27 5.61 1.85
CA HIS A 128 -27.85 6.31 3.01
C HIS A 128 -29.10 5.60 3.55
N ASP A 129 -29.90 5.00 2.66
CA ASP A 129 -31.09 4.23 3.00
C ASP A 129 -31.11 2.94 2.18
N GLU A 130 -30.86 1.80 2.83
CA GLU A 130 -30.84 0.48 2.19
C GLU A 130 -32.17 -0.29 2.32
N TYR A 131 -33.22 0.34 2.87
CA TYR A 131 -34.54 -0.30 3.01
C TYR A 131 -35.12 -0.66 1.65
N LYS A 132 -35.88 -1.77 1.60
CA LYS A 132 -36.48 -2.27 0.34
C LYS A 132 -37.40 -1.25 -0.34
N SER A 133 -37.99 -0.34 0.42
CA SER A 133 -38.87 0.73 -0.03
C SER A 133 -38.13 1.96 -0.58
N SER A 134 -36.81 2.04 -0.39
CA SER A 134 -36.00 3.15 -0.91
C SER A 134 -35.92 3.08 -2.44
N LEU A 135 -36.06 4.24 -3.09
CA LEU A 135 -35.86 4.40 -4.54
C LEU A 135 -34.38 4.30 -4.94
N SER A 136 -33.46 4.37 -3.97
CA SER A 136 -32.01 4.27 -4.18
C SER A 136 -31.35 3.64 -2.96
N ARG A 137 -31.15 2.31 -3.00
CA ARG A 137 -30.55 1.55 -1.86
C ARG A 137 -29.03 1.64 -1.77
N GLY A 138 -28.44 2.63 -2.44
CA GLY A 138 -27.00 2.76 -2.59
C GLY A 138 -26.47 1.97 -3.78
N LYS A 139 -25.35 2.46 -4.35
CA LYS A 139 -24.79 1.98 -5.61
C LYS A 139 -24.56 0.47 -5.60
N PHE A 140 -24.05 -0.09 -4.50
CA PHE A 140 -23.77 -1.53 -4.41
C PHE A 140 -25.03 -2.37 -4.49
N LEU A 141 -26.05 -2.07 -3.68
CA LEU A 141 -27.28 -2.84 -3.71
C LEU A 141 -28.03 -2.68 -5.04
N GLU A 142 -27.94 -1.52 -5.68
CA GLU A 142 -28.53 -1.30 -7.01
C GLU A 142 -27.77 -2.07 -8.11
N ILE A 143 -26.43 -2.02 -8.15
CA ILE A 143 -25.63 -2.77 -9.13
C ILE A 143 -25.71 -4.27 -8.86
N LEU A 144 -25.65 -4.71 -7.60
CA LEU A 144 -25.86 -6.10 -7.23
C LEU A 144 -27.29 -6.53 -7.57
N SER A 145 -28.31 -5.68 -7.42
CA SER A 145 -29.68 -6.03 -7.83
C SER A 145 -29.85 -6.08 -9.35
N TRP A 146 -29.14 -5.22 -10.09
CA TRP A 146 -29.06 -5.27 -11.54
C TRP A 146 -28.34 -6.54 -12.03
N TYR A 147 -27.22 -6.90 -11.40
CA TYR A 147 -26.50 -8.15 -11.67
C TYR A 147 -27.33 -9.37 -11.20
N ALA A 148 -28.07 -9.22 -10.09
CA ALA A 148 -28.93 -10.25 -9.50
C ALA A 148 -30.21 -10.52 -10.28
N LYS A 149 -30.71 -9.54 -11.04
CA LYS A 149 -31.70 -9.78 -12.11
C LYS A 149 -31.17 -10.78 -13.16
N LYS A 150 -29.88 -11.13 -13.13
CA LYS A 150 -29.27 -12.27 -13.86
C LYS A 150 -28.77 -13.41 -12.95
N CYS A 151 -28.45 -13.23 -11.66
CA CYS A 151 -28.21 -14.29 -10.66
C CYS A 151 -28.07 -13.76 -9.19
N ASP A 152 -28.85 -14.29 -8.23
CA ASP A 152 -29.09 -13.67 -6.90
C ASP A 152 -27.93 -13.58 -5.85
N LYS A 153 -28.20 -12.91 -4.72
CA LYS A 153 -27.31 -12.17 -3.78
C LYS A 153 -26.31 -12.92 -2.88
N ILE A 154 -25.12 -12.31 -2.62
CA ILE A 154 -24.28 -12.31 -1.38
C ILE A 154 -23.55 -10.93 -1.27
N ARG A 155 -23.31 -10.37 -0.08
CA ARG A 155 -22.66 -9.04 0.09
C ARG A 155 -21.57 -9.02 1.14
N ASP A 156 -21.89 -9.46 2.35
CA ASP A 156 -21.10 -9.06 3.52
C ASP A 156 -19.80 -9.87 3.70
N TYR A 157 -19.53 -10.86 2.83
CA TYR A 157 -18.45 -11.84 3.05
C TYR A 157 -17.28 -11.77 2.07
N VAL A 158 -17.45 -11.29 0.84
CA VAL A 158 -16.32 -11.14 -0.11
C VAL A 158 -15.32 -10.09 0.40
N LEU A 159 -15.83 -9.08 1.09
CA LEU A 159 -15.11 -7.86 1.47
C LEU A 159 -14.00 -8.09 2.50
N LYS A 160 -14.09 -9.14 3.32
CA LYS A 160 -13.03 -9.49 4.28
C LYS A 160 -11.93 -10.37 3.67
N HIS A 161 -12.15 -10.96 2.48
CA HIS A 161 -11.32 -12.08 2.01
C HIS A 161 -10.59 -11.79 0.70
N ALA A 162 -11.12 -10.93 -0.16
CA ALA A 162 -10.38 -10.41 -1.31
C ALA A 162 -8.97 -9.87 -0.97
N PRO A 163 -8.78 -9.11 0.13
CA PRO A 163 -7.46 -8.61 0.53
C PRO A 163 -6.52 -9.73 0.93
N ILE A 164 -7.02 -10.70 1.73
CA ILE A 164 -6.24 -11.86 2.19
C ILE A 164 -5.69 -12.63 0.99
N GLU A 165 -6.53 -12.90 -0.01
CA GLU A 165 -6.09 -13.59 -1.22
C GLU A 165 -5.17 -12.73 -2.09
N THR A 166 -5.38 -11.41 -2.12
CA THR A 166 -4.49 -10.47 -2.83
C THR A 166 -3.09 -10.47 -2.21
N VAL A 167 -3.01 -10.34 -0.88
CA VAL A 167 -1.75 -10.38 -0.15
C VAL A 167 -1.10 -11.76 -0.27
N LYS A 168 -1.85 -12.86 -0.15
CA LYS A 168 -1.32 -14.21 -0.39
C LYS A 168 -0.70 -14.34 -1.78
N ALA A 169 -1.38 -13.87 -2.82
CA ALA A 169 -0.84 -13.89 -4.18
C ALA A 169 0.45 -13.06 -4.30
N ILE A 170 0.55 -11.92 -3.59
CA ILE A 170 1.78 -11.11 -3.51
C ILE A 170 2.89 -11.87 -2.76
N ILE A 171 2.58 -12.55 -1.65
CA ILE A 171 3.57 -13.33 -0.89
C ILE A 171 4.04 -14.55 -1.70
N GLU A 172 3.16 -15.18 -2.47
CA GLU A 172 3.51 -16.24 -3.42
C GLU A 172 4.38 -15.70 -4.56
N GLU A 173 4.10 -14.49 -5.06
CA GLU A 173 4.92 -13.80 -6.07
C GLU A 173 6.33 -13.48 -5.55
N LEU A 174 6.44 -13.06 -4.27
CA LEU A 174 7.72 -12.85 -3.57
C LEU A 174 8.53 -14.15 -3.46
N ASN A 175 7.86 -15.30 -3.36
CA ASN A 175 8.47 -16.64 -3.38
C ASN A 175 9.59 -16.83 -2.34
N GLY A 176 9.45 -16.21 -1.17
CA GLY A 176 10.43 -16.28 -0.07
C GLY A 176 11.75 -15.54 -0.32
N ASP A 177 11.85 -14.75 -1.38
CA ASP A 177 13.00 -13.88 -1.64
C ASP A 177 13.00 -12.68 -0.67
N TYR A 178 14.08 -11.91 -0.71
CA TYR A 178 14.26 -10.71 0.11
C TYR A 178 13.41 -9.55 -0.37
N PHE A 179 13.05 -8.68 0.57
CA PHE A 179 12.28 -7.47 0.29
C PHE A 179 12.77 -6.27 1.11
N GLY A 180 12.50 -5.08 0.59
CA GLY A 180 12.63 -3.82 1.27
C GLY A 180 11.30 -3.38 1.89
N LEU A 181 11.40 -2.64 3.00
CA LEU A 181 10.27 -2.03 3.68
C LEU A 181 10.15 -0.55 3.31
N LEU A 182 8.94 -0.18 2.91
CA LEU A 182 8.51 1.19 2.70
C LEU A 182 7.40 1.48 3.70
N VAL A 183 7.67 2.34 4.67
CA VAL A 183 6.73 2.67 5.76
C VAL A 183 6.67 4.17 5.97
N ASP A 184 5.45 4.67 6.12
CA ASP A 184 5.16 6.07 6.44
C ASP A 184 3.81 6.15 7.15
N GLU A 185 3.57 7.29 7.79
CA GLU A 185 2.42 7.54 8.66
C GLU A 185 1.61 8.73 8.11
N SER A 186 0.28 8.62 8.15
CA SER A 186 -0.58 9.74 7.80
C SER A 186 -1.93 9.68 8.49
N PHE A 187 -2.54 10.85 8.69
CA PHE A 187 -3.90 10.96 9.20
C PHE A 187 -4.94 10.60 8.13
N ASP A 188 -5.91 9.77 8.51
CA ASP A 188 -7.14 9.64 7.75
C ASP A 188 -8.13 10.78 8.02
N VAL A 189 -9.27 10.79 7.31
CA VAL A 189 -10.33 11.81 7.47
C VAL A 189 -10.95 11.83 8.87
N SER A 190 -10.82 10.74 9.62
CA SER A 190 -11.29 10.60 11.00
C SER A 190 -10.22 10.99 12.02
N ARG A 191 -9.07 11.50 11.55
CA ARG A 191 -7.89 11.87 12.35
C ARG A 191 -7.26 10.70 13.12
N LYS A 192 -7.41 9.49 12.61
CA LYS A 192 -6.62 8.35 13.08
C LYS A 192 -5.28 8.32 12.34
N GLU A 193 -4.22 8.07 13.07
CA GLU A 193 -2.92 7.78 12.48
C GLU A 193 -2.95 6.41 11.80
N GLN A 194 -2.55 6.37 10.54
CA GLN A 194 -2.52 5.17 9.71
C GLN A 194 -1.10 4.98 9.19
N MET A 195 -0.54 3.80 9.43
CA MET A 195 0.76 3.39 8.95
C MET A 195 0.59 2.53 7.69
N ALA A 196 1.08 3.00 6.55
CA ALA A 196 1.09 2.21 5.32
C ALA A 196 2.36 1.34 5.28
N ILE A 197 2.20 0.05 4.99
CA ILE A 197 3.32 -0.90 4.86
C ILE A 197 3.34 -1.45 3.44
N ILE A 198 4.39 -1.10 2.70
CA ILE A 198 4.62 -1.54 1.33
C ILE A 198 5.86 -2.43 1.28
N PHE A 199 5.75 -3.57 0.58
CA PHE A 199 6.90 -4.39 0.24
C PHE A 199 7.45 -4.01 -1.11
N HIS A 200 8.76 -3.93 -1.16
CA HIS A 200 9.51 -3.64 -2.36
C HIS A 200 10.44 -4.82 -2.67
N TYR A 201 10.28 -5.48 -3.82
CA TYR A 201 11.03 -6.69 -4.14
C TYR A 201 11.27 -6.86 -5.64
N ILE A 202 12.09 -7.84 -6.01
CA ILE A 202 12.38 -8.18 -7.41
C ILE A 202 11.65 -9.48 -7.74
N ASP A 203 10.79 -9.47 -8.75
CA ASP A 203 10.09 -10.68 -9.18
C ASP A 203 11.03 -11.67 -9.91
N LYS A 204 10.52 -12.88 -10.17
CA LYS A 204 11.26 -13.92 -10.91
C LYS A 204 11.66 -13.52 -12.34
N MET A 205 11.06 -12.47 -12.90
CA MET A 205 11.33 -11.96 -14.24
C MET A 205 12.35 -10.79 -14.21
N GLY A 206 12.82 -10.40 -13.02
CA GLY A 206 13.78 -9.32 -12.80
C GLY A 206 13.13 -7.93 -12.72
N PHE A 207 11.81 -7.84 -12.63
CA PHE A 207 11.09 -6.57 -12.46
C PHE A 207 11.05 -6.15 -11.00
N VAL A 208 11.15 -4.85 -10.81
CA VAL A 208 11.00 -4.22 -9.50
C VAL A 208 9.52 -4.02 -9.19
N MET A 209 9.09 -4.53 -8.04
CA MET A 209 7.70 -4.60 -7.59
C MET A 209 7.53 -3.85 -6.29
N GLU A 210 6.55 -2.95 -6.24
CA GLU A 210 6.11 -2.25 -5.03
C GLU A 210 4.66 -2.63 -4.78
N ARG A 211 4.37 -3.26 -3.64
CA ARG A 211 3.05 -3.81 -3.30
C ARG A 211 2.60 -3.36 -1.92
N LEU A 212 1.44 -2.71 -1.84
CA LEU A 212 0.81 -2.43 -0.55
C LEU A 212 0.36 -3.74 0.10
N ILE A 213 0.87 -4.01 1.30
CA ILE A 213 0.50 -5.19 2.08
C ILE A 213 -0.64 -4.84 3.03
N ASP A 214 -0.51 -3.71 3.75
CA ASP A 214 -1.53 -3.29 4.70
C ASP A 214 -1.48 -1.79 5.00
N ILE A 215 -2.58 -1.26 5.53
CA ILE A 215 -2.66 0.02 6.19
C ILE A 215 -3.18 -0.20 7.61
N VAL A 216 -2.30 0.01 8.58
CA VAL A 216 -2.52 -0.36 9.97
C VAL A 216 -2.78 0.88 10.79
N HIS A 217 -3.86 0.89 11.56
CA HIS A 217 -4.07 1.94 12.54
C HIS A 217 -3.07 1.77 13.70
N VAL A 218 -2.33 2.83 14.00
CA VAL A 218 -1.39 2.87 15.13
C VAL A 218 -1.87 3.90 16.15
N GLU A 219 -1.91 3.51 17.43
CA GLU A 219 -2.34 4.39 18.53
C GLU A 219 -1.22 5.33 19.00
N ASP A 220 0.04 4.92 18.78
CA ASP A 220 1.26 5.66 19.11
C ASP A 220 2.28 5.50 17.97
N THR A 221 2.98 6.58 17.64
CA THR A 221 3.99 6.64 16.56
C THR A 221 5.41 6.39 17.09
N SER A 222 5.55 5.85 18.30
CA SER A 222 6.86 5.45 18.80
C SER A 222 7.46 4.33 17.95
N ALA A 223 8.77 4.39 17.77
CA ALA A 223 9.51 3.42 16.96
C ALA A 223 9.25 1.95 17.38
N SER A 224 9.00 1.68 18.66
CA SER A 224 8.67 0.32 19.11
C SER A 224 7.27 -0.11 18.69
N SER A 225 6.28 0.77 18.75
CA SER A 225 4.92 0.47 18.30
C SER A 225 4.89 0.17 16.80
N LEU A 226 5.61 0.97 16.01
CA LEU A 226 5.75 0.76 14.56
C LEU A 226 6.45 -0.57 14.24
N LYS A 227 7.54 -0.88 14.95
CA LYS A 227 8.22 -2.18 14.80
C LYS A 227 7.27 -3.33 15.11
N GLU A 228 6.53 -3.24 16.21
CA GLU A 228 5.60 -4.30 16.63
C GLU A 228 4.50 -4.52 15.58
N ALA A 229 3.93 -3.44 15.04
CA ALA A 229 2.94 -3.52 13.97
C ALA A 229 3.51 -4.21 12.70
N ILE A 230 4.73 -3.87 12.29
CA ILE A 230 5.42 -4.55 11.17
C ILE A 230 5.67 -6.03 11.49
N PHE A 231 6.13 -6.35 12.70
CA PHE A 231 6.48 -7.73 13.06
C PHE A 231 5.24 -8.61 13.18
N ASN A 232 4.15 -8.07 13.71
CA ASN A 232 2.86 -8.74 13.73
C ASN A 232 2.36 -9.02 12.31
N LEU A 233 2.50 -8.07 11.38
CA LEU A 233 2.17 -8.27 9.97
C LEU A 233 3.01 -9.38 9.34
N LEU A 234 4.34 -9.37 9.54
CA LEU A 234 5.23 -10.41 9.04
C LEU A 234 4.87 -11.78 9.57
N ALA A 235 4.60 -11.89 10.88
CA ALA A 235 4.20 -13.13 11.53
C ALA A 235 2.86 -13.65 10.98
N GLN A 236 1.87 -12.78 10.74
CA GLN A 236 0.58 -13.15 10.13
C GLN A 236 0.75 -13.81 8.76
N HIS A 237 1.76 -13.41 7.99
CA HIS A 237 2.07 -13.96 6.68
C HIS A 237 3.20 -14.99 6.69
N SER A 238 3.62 -15.46 7.87
CA SER A 238 4.72 -16.45 8.02
C SER A 238 6.04 -16.00 7.40
N LEU A 239 6.31 -14.69 7.39
CA LEU A 239 7.55 -14.10 6.91
C LEU A 239 8.51 -13.84 8.06
N SER A 240 9.79 -14.05 7.80
CA SER A 240 10.85 -13.77 8.76
C SER A 240 11.27 -12.29 8.69
N PRO A 241 11.48 -11.62 9.83
CA PRO A 241 12.13 -10.30 9.85
C PRO A 241 13.53 -10.31 9.20
N LEU A 242 14.21 -11.46 9.18
CA LEU A 242 15.51 -11.62 8.51
C LEU A 242 15.43 -11.50 6.98
N SER A 243 14.25 -11.63 6.39
CA SER A 243 14.06 -11.43 4.95
C SER A 243 14.09 -9.96 4.54
N VAL A 244 14.08 -9.03 5.50
CA VAL A 244 14.14 -7.58 5.24
C VAL A 244 15.58 -7.17 4.92
N HIS A 245 15.83 -6.65 3.71
CA HIS A 245 17.16 -6.27 3.20
C HIS A 245 17.24 -4.79 2.76
N GLY A 246 16.14 -4.06 2.82
CA GLY A 246 16.08 -2.63 2.55
C GLY A 246 15.07 -1.95 3.46
N GLN A 247 15.33 -0.69 3.79
CA GLN A 247 14.42 0.16 4.55
C GLN A 247 14.40 1.55 3.93
N CYS A 248 13.21 2.14 3.79
CA CYS A 248 13.06 3.53 3.37
C CYS A 248 11.89 4.17 4.11
N TYR A 249 12.20 5.20 4.89
CA TYR A 249 11.26 5.94 5.74
C TYR A 249 11.38 7.45 5.53
N ASP A 250 10.41 8.19 6.05
CA ASP A 250 10.46 9.66 6.16
C ASP A 250 11.55 10.11 7.14
N GLY A 251 11.72 11.43 7.31
CA GLY A 251 12.76 12.00 8.17
C GLY A 251 12.42 12.10 9.65
N ALA A 252 11.29 11.56 10.09
CA ALA A 252 10.86 11.69 11.49
C ALA A 252 11.85 11.01 12.44
N SER A 253 12.03 11.58 13.63
CA SER A 253 12.98 11.03 14.62
C SER A 253 12.64 9.58 15.03
N ASN A 254 11.35 9.26 15.07
CA ASN A 254 10.88 7.91 15.39
C ASN A 254 11.16 6.92 14.26
N MET A 255 11.32 7.40 13.02
CA MET A 255 11.64 6.57 11.86
C MET A 255 13.16 6.44 11.66
N GLN A 256 13.87 7.57 11.57
CA GLN A 256 15.29 7.64 11.17
C GLN A 256 16.29 7.80 12.32
N GLY A 257 15.81 7.92 13.57
CA GLY A 257 16.67 8.16 14.73
C GLY A 257 17.81 7.14 14.87
N GLU A 258 19.04 7.64 15.07
CA GLU A 258 20.28 6.85 15.08
C GLU A 258 20.42 5.87 16.25
N ILE A 259 19.59 5.99 17.29
CA ILE A 259 19.68 5.14 18.50
C ILE A 259 18.42 4.29 18.67
N ASN A 260 17.25 4.93 18.63
CA ASN A 260 15.96 4.29 18.91
C ASN A 260 14.94 4.51 17.79
N GLY A 261 15.35 4.97 16.61
CA GLY A 261 14.45 5.05 15.46
C GLY A 261 14.14 3.67 14.88
N LEU A 262 13.03 3.55 14.17
CA LEU A 262 12.55 2.32 13.54
C LEU A 262 13.64 1.65 12.69
N LYS A 263 14.34 2.45 11.88
CA LYS A 263 15.58 2.08 11.14
C LYS A 263 16.52 1.21 11.96
N MET A 264 16.84 1.66 13.16
CA MET A 264 17.81 0.99 14.03
C MET A 264 17.21 -0.23 14.71
N LEU A 265 15.93 -0.16 15.07
CA LEU A 265 15.26 -1.27 15.73
C LEU A 265 15.05 -2.48 14.80
N ILE A 266 14.77 -2.24 13.51
CA ILE A 266 14.70 -3.28 12.47
C ILE A 266 16.11 -3.80 12.16
N ARG A 267 17.10 -2.90 12.02
CA ARG A 267 18.49 -3.28 11.71
C ARG A 267 19.14 -4.15 12.80
N ARG A 268 18.74 -4.00 14.06
CA ARG A 268 19.17 -4.88 15.15
C ARG A 268 18.70 -6.32 15.00
N GLU A 269 17.56 -6.52 14.33
CA GLU A 269 16.97 -7.85 14.09
C GLU A 269 17.44 -8.42 12.76
N SER A 270 17.55 -7.59 11.72
CA SER A 270 18.13 -7.95 10.41
C SER A 270 19.30 -7.03 10.07
N LYS A 271 20.53 -7.56 10.14
CA LYS A 271 21.75 -6.77 9.90
C LYS A 271 21.86 -6.31 8.44
N SER A 272 21.29 -7.08 7.51
CA SER A 272 21.22 -6.78 6.08
C SER A 272 20.15 -5.73 5.73
N ALA A 273 19.29 -5.32 6.67
CA ALA A 273 18.28 -4.28 6.45
C ALA A 273 18.91 -2.87 6.44
N HIS A 274 19.61 -2.50 5.36
CA HIS A 274 20.16 -1.16 5.22
C HIS A 274 19.06 -0.13 4.94
N SER A 275 19.20 1.05 5.52
CA SER A 275 18.19 2.12 5.45
C SER A 275 18.70 3.29 4.62
N ILE A 276 17.83 3.81 3.76
CA ILE A 276 18.01 5.07 3.05
C ILE A 276 16.92 6.02 3.51
N HIS A 277 17.29 7.27 3.76
CA HIS A 277 16.29 8.30 4.01
C HIS A 277 15.67 8.69 2.66
N CYS A 278 14.33 8.66 2.57
CA CYS A 278 13.61 9.02 1.35
C CYS A 278 14.14 10.31 0.71
N PHE A 279 14.63 10.22 -0.53
CA PHE A 279 15.20 11.35 -1.28
C PHE A 279 14.18 12.42 -1.59
N SER A 280 12.91 12.04 -1.81
CA SER A 280 11.84 13.02 -2.02
C SER A 280 11.61 13.84 -0.75
N HIS A 281 11.65 13.21 0.42
CA HIS A 281 11.56 13.89 1.71
C HIS A 281 12.82 14.71 2.03
N GLN A 282 14.01 14.17 1.77
CA GLN A 282 15.28 14.89 1.93
C GLN A 282 15.31 16.17 1.09
N LEU A 283 14.90 16.07 -0.18
CA LEU A 283 14.74 17.22 -1.06
C LEU A 283 13.73 18.21 -0.47
N GLN A 284 12.60 17.73 0.03
CA GLN A 284 11.58 18.58 0.66
C GLN A 284 12.12 19.41 1.83
N ILE A 285 12.96 18.83 2.69
CA ILE A 285 13.50 19.55 3.85
C ILE A 285 14.52 20.62 3.43
N THR A 286 15.14 20.55 2.25
CA THR A 286 16.14 21.56 1.82
C THR A 286 15.58 22.99 1.82
N LEU A 287 14.37 23.22 1.29
CA LEU A 287 13.71 24.55 1.32
C LEU A 287 13.40 24.99 2.73
N VAL A 288 12.96 24.07 3.59
CA VAL A 288 12.71 24.37 5.00
C VAL A 288 14.02 24.83 5.65
N GLY A 289 15.13 24.15 5.36
CA GLY A 289 16.48 24.55 5.79
C GLY A 289 16.86 25.95 5.30
N VAL A 290 16.70 26.23 4.00
CA VAL A 290 16.99 27.55 3.42
C VAL A 290 16.09 28.64 4.03
N SER A 291 14.79 28.39 4.20
CA SER A 291 13.85 29.36 4.78
C SER A 291 14.14 29.70 6.25
N LYS A 292 14.78 28.79 6.99
CA LYS A 292 15.25 29.03 8.36
C LYS A 292 16.56 29.84 8.39
N LYS A 293 17.40 29.68 7.37
CA LYS A 293 18.68 30.42 7.21
C LYS A 293 18.48 31.82 6.63
N CYS A 294 17.51 31.99 5.73
CA CYS A 294 17.19 33.24 5.03
C CYS A 294 15.80 33.77 5.44
N VAL A 295 15.80 34.86 6.20
CA VAL A 295 14.58 35.49 6.72
C VAL A 295 13.68 35.99 5.57
N GLU A 296 14.28 36.45 4.48
CA GLU A 296 13.62 36.96 3.28
C GLU A 296 12.83 35.84 2.59
N VAL A 297 13.42 34.65 2.43
CA VAL A 297 12.72 33.47 1.90
C VAL A 297 11.58 33.06 2.83
N GLY A 298 11.81 33.00 4.14
CA GLY A 298 10.78 32.67 5.12
C GLY A 298 9.57 33.63 5.07
N LYS A 299 9.83 34.94 5.02
CA LYS A 299 8.79 35.97 4.87
C LYS A 299 7.99 35.81 3.57
N LEU A 300 8.68 35.50 2.47
CA LEU A 300 8.03 35.31 1.17
C LEU A 300 7.06 34.11 1.18
N VAL A 301 7.47 32.99 1.76
CA VAL A 301 6.61 31.80 1.88
C VAL A 301 5.36 32.09 2.72
N VAL A 302 5.52 32.83 3.82
CA VAL A 302 4.39 33.26 4.67
C VAL A 302 3.45 34.22 3.92
N LEU A 303 4.00 35.18 3.16
CA LEU A 303 3.24 36.13 2.37
C LEU A 303 2.35 35.41 1.33
N ILE A 304 2.93 34.49 0.56
CA ILE A 304 2.21 33.70 -0.46
C ILE A 304 1.09 32.89 0.20
N SER A 305 1.39 32.24 1.33
CA SER A 305 0.42 31.43 2.08
C SER A 305 -0.76 32.27 2.58
N ASN A 306 -0.50 33.46 3.11
CA ASN A 306 -1.53 34.37 3.59
C ASN A 306 -2.43 34.86 2.45
N ILE A 307 -1.85 35.22 1.30
CA ILE A 307 -2.64 35.66 0.14
C ILE A 307 -3.52 34.53 -0.37
N PHE A 308 -3.01 33.31 -0.43
CA PHE A 308 -3.80 32.14 -0.83
C PHE A 308 -4.94 31.85 0.16
N ASN A 309 -4.75 32.03 1.46
CA ASN A 309 -5.82 31.92 2.46
C ASN A 309 -6.90 33.00 2.26
N VAL A 310 -6.50 34.24 1.97
CA VAL A 310 -7.42 35.37 1.71
C VAL A 310 -8.21 35.17 0.40
N LEU A 311 -7.57 34.64 -0.65
CA LEU A 311 -8.24 34.32 -1.90
C LEU A 311 -9.15 33.10 -1.77
N GLY A 312 -8.67 32.03 -1.13
CA GLY A 312 -9.39 30.76 -0.94
C GLY A 312 -10.61 30.87 -0.02
N SER A 313 -10.60 31.80 0.94
CA SER A 313 -11.71 32.02 1.89
C SER A 313 -12.94 32.72 1.28
N SER A 314 -12.88 33.20 0.03
CA SER A 314 -13.99 33.93 -0.60
C SER A 314 -14.30 33.42 -2.00
N PHE A 315 -15.50 32.86 -2.17
CA PHE A 315 -15.99 32.42 -3.48
C PHE A 315 -15.99 33.57 -4.51
N LYS A 316 -16.35 34.79 -4.10
CA LYS A 316 -16.33 35.99 -4.96
C LYS A 316 -14.91 36.34 -5.44
N ARG A 317 -13.92 36.32 -4.55
CA ARG A 317 -12.53 36.61 -4.93
C ARG A 317 -11.97 35.55 -5.87
N MET A 318 -12.40 34.30 -5.70
CA MET A 318 -12.08 33.16 -6.56
C MET A 318 -12.74 33.27 -7.93
N ASP A 319 -14.01 33.67 -8.01
CA ASP A 319 -14.71 33.93 -9.27
C ASP A 319 -14.04 35.07 -10.05
N ASN A 320 -13.75 36.18 -9.38
CA ASN A 320 -13.01 37.28 -9.99
C ASN A 320 -11.61 36.85 -10.48
N LEU A 321 -11.02 35.81 -9.88
CA LEU A 321 -9.71 35.29 -10.30
C LEU A 321 -9.87 34.44 -11.56
N ARG A 322 -10.88 33.57 -11.57
CA ARG A 322 -11.25 32.75 -12.72
C ARG A 322 -11.58 33.61 -13.94
N ASP A 323 -12.35 34.68 -13.76
CA ASP A 323 -12.77 35.56 -14.84
C ASP A 323 -11.59 36.34 -15.42
N SER A 324 -10.66 36.79 -14.56
CA SER A 324 -9.40 37.41 -14.97
C SER A 324 -8.54 36.45 -15.80
N GLN A 325 -8.28 35.24 -15.28
CA GLN A 325 -7.51 34.20 -15.98
C GLN A 325 -8.13 33.83 -17.32
N LYS A 326 -9.46 33.67 -17.35
CA LYS A 326 -10.20 33.37 -18.58
C LYS A 326 -10.03 34.48 -19.62
N SER A 327 -10.04 35.73 -19.20
CA SER A 327 -9.84 36.89 -20.08
C SER A 327 -8.42 36.90 -20.64
N THR A 328 -7.39 36.66 -19.82
CA THR A 328 -5.99 36.59 -20.26
C THR A 328 -5.75 35.42 -21.22
N ILE A 329 -6.27 34.24 -20.90
CA ILE A 329 -6.19 33.06 -21.77
C ILE A 329 -6.88 33.34 -23.10
N GLN A 330 -8.04 34.03 -23.08
CA GLN A 330 -8.74 34.41 -24.30
C GLN A 330 -7.88 35.34 -25.15
N VAL A 331 -7.26 36.37 -24.56
CA VAL A 331 -6.36 37.29 -25.27
C VAL A 331 -5.17 36.54 -25.88
N ALA A 332 -4.52 35.63 -25.15
CA ALA A 332 -3.39 34.85 -25.64
C ALA A 332 -3.80 33.82 -26.71
N LEU A 333 -5.02 33.29 -26.64
CA LEU A 333 -5.60 32.46 -27.71
C LEU A 333 -5.88 33.29 -28.96
N ASP A 334 -6.44 34.48 -28.80
CA ASP A 334 -6.75 35.41 -29.90
C ASP A 334 -5.47 35.90 -30.61
N MET A 335 -4.37 36.04 -29.86
CA MET A 335 -3.03 36.35 -30.39
C MET A 335 -2.31 35.12 -30.99
N GLY A 336 -2.89 33.92 -30.89
CA GLY A 336 -2.29 32.68 -31.39
C GLY A 336 -1.11 32.16 -30.57
N GLU A 337 -0.88 32.69 -29.37
CA GLU A 337 0.21 32.31 -28.47
C GLU A 337 -0.09 30.98 -27.75
N LEU A 338 -1.36 30.65 -27.58
CA LEU A 338 -1.82 29.41 -26.94
C LEU A 338 -2.57 28.49 -27.91
N ARG A 339 -2.46 27.18 -27.68
CA ARG A 339 -3.20 26.14 -28.43
C ARG A 339 -4.39 25.64 -27.63
N ILE A 340 -5.48 25.31 -28.33
CA ILE A 340 -6.67 24.69 -27.74
C ILE A 340 -6.50 23.17 -27.73
N GLY A 341 -6.77 22.51 -26.59
CA GLY A 341 -6.74 21.05 -26.46
C GLY A 341 -7.25 20.57 -25.10
N ARG A 342 -7.72 19.31 -25.02
CA ARG A 342 -8.17 18.72 -23.75
C ARG A 342 -7.00 18.66 -22.76
N GLY A 343 -7.15 19.34 -21.64
CA GLY A 343 -6.13 19.41 -20.59
C GLY A 343 -5.17 20.61 -20.67
N LEU A 344 -5.25 21.42 -21.74
CA LEU A 344 -4.50 22.67 -21.87
C LEU A 344 -5.28 23.84 -21.26
N ASN A 345 -4.57 24.87 -20.80
CA ASN A 345 -5.13 26.11 -20.25
C ASN A 345 -6.12 25.88 -19.09
N GLN A 346 -5.88 24.83 -18.30
CA GLN A 346 -6.71 24.52 -17.13
C GLN A 346 -6.63 25.63 -16.08
N GLN A 347 -7.72 25.80 -15.34
CA GLN A 347 -7.79 26.73 -14.23
C GLN A 347 -6.62 26.49 -13.27
N LEU A 348 -5.89 27.54 -12.92
CA LEU A 348 -4.81 27.44 -11.94
C LEU A 348 -5.42 27.13 -10.57
N GLY A 349 -5.26 25.90 -10.10
CA GLY A 349 -5.64 25.54 -8.75
C GLY A 349 -4.75 26.26 -7.75
N LEU A 350 -5.33 27.08 -6.87
CA LEU A 350 -4.67 27.60 -5.66
C LEU A 350 -4.44 26.44 -4.68
N SER A 351 -3.55 25.50 -5.03
CA SER A 351 -3.11 24.47 -4.11
C SER A 351 -2.25 25.15 -3.06
N ARG A 352 -2.70 25.16 -1.81
CA ARG A 352 -1.87 25.59 -0.69
C ARG A 352 -0.58 24.76 -0.70
N ALA A 353 0.56 25.42 -0.53
CA ALA A 353 1.79 24.69 -0.29
C ALA A 353 1.65 23.93 1.03
N CYS A 354 1.72 22.60 0.96
CA CYS A 354 1.85 21.78 2.16
C CYS A 354 3.34 21.65 2.45
N ASP A 355 3.71 21.86 3.71
CA ASP A 355 5.09 21.74 4.19
C ASP A 355 5.73 20.38 3.88
N THR A 356 4.93 19.38 3.49
CA THR A 356 5.31 18.02 3.13
C THR A 356 5.40 17.71 1.63
N HIS A 357 5.06 18.62 0.69
CA HIS A 357 5.07 18.31 -0.76
C HIS A 357 5.69 19.40 -1.64
N TRP A 358 6.88 19.14 -2.20
CA TRP A 358 7.71 20.14 -2.93
C TRP A 358 7.04 20.71 -4.17
N GLY A 359 6.41 19.83 -4.96
CA GLY A 359 5.70 20.21 -6.17
C GLY A 359 4.56 21.21 -5.92
N SER A 360 4.04 21.27 -4.69
CA SER A 360 3.02 22.23 -4.30
C SER A 360 3.59 23.65 -4.12
N HIS A 361 4.84 23.79 -3.64
CA HIS A 361 5.52 25.08 -3.53
C HIS A 361 5.81 25.67 -4.91
N TYR A 362 6.43 24.91 -5.81
CA TYR A 362 6.71 25.39 -7.17
C TYR A 362 5.43 25.83 -7.90
N LYS A 363 4.36 25.02 -7.82
CA LYS A 363 3.06 25.35 -8.38
C LYS A 363 2.46 26.61 -7.73
N SER A 364 2.61 26.77 -6.41
CA SER A 364 2.15 27.96 -5.67
C SER A 364 2.86 29.23 -6.14
N PHE A 365 4.19 29.20 -6.26
CA PHE A 365 4.99 30.34 -6.72
C PHE A 365 4.65 30.72 -8.16
N ASN A 366 4.56 29.75 -9.08
CA ASN A 366 4.14 30.01 -10.46
C ASN A 366 2.74 30.63 -10.54
N ASN A 367 1.79 30.08 -9.79
CA ASN A 367 0.44 30.64 -9.75
C ASN A 367 0.44 32.05 -9.17
N PHE A 368 1.24 32.30 -8.14
CA PHE A 368 1.33 33.61 -7.50
C PHE A 368 1.91 34.68 -8.42
N ILE A 369 2.94 34.35 -9.21
CA ILE A 369 3.52 35.25 -10.22
C ILE A 369 2.45 35.65 -11.24
N ILE A 370 1.66 34.69 -11.73
CA ILE A 370 0.55 34.95 -12.66
C ILE A 370 -0.51 35.86 -12.01
N ILE A 371 -0.82 35.64 -10.73
CA ILE A 371 -1.78 36.47 -9.98
C ILE A 371 -1.28 37.92 -9.84
N ILE A 372 0.00 38.13 -9.58
CA ILE A 372 0.58 39.48 -9.50
C ILE A 372 0.53 40.16 -10.87
N ASP A 373 0.89 39.44 -11.94
CA ASP A 373 0.85 39.97 -13.31
C ASP A 373 -0.59 40.37 -13.73
N GLU A 374 -1.60 39.57 -13.35
CA GLU A 374 -3.01 39.79 -13.69
C GLU A 374 -3.72 40.88 -12.87
N ARG A 375 -3.37 41.06 -11.58
CA ARG A 375 -4.13 41.93 -10.63
C ARG A 375 -3.42 43.19 -10.16
N ALA A 376 -2.30 43.57 -10.76
CA ALA A 376 -1.60 44.83 -10.45
C ALA A 376 -2.46 46.12 -10.57
N LYS A 377 -3.72 46.03 -11.05
CA LYS A 377 -4.61 47.20 -11.23
C LYS A 377 -5.83 47.29 -10.30
N ALA A 378 -6.13 46.34 -9.39
CA ALA A 378 -7.46 46.35 -8.73
C ALA A 378 -7.59 45.86 -7.27
N MET A 379 -6.55 45.56 -6.49
CA MET A 379 -6.70 45.22 -5.06
C MET A 379 -5.59 45.76 -4.16
N GLY A 380 -5.96 46.50 -3.10
CA GLY A 380 -5.02 47.04 -2.09
C GLY A 380 -4.27 45.99 -1.24
N HIS A 381 -4.59 44.70 -1.35
CA HIS A 381 -3.79 43.64 -0.72
C HIS A 381 -2.52 43.25 -1.52
N LEU A 382 -2.40 43.71 -2.77
CA LEU A 382 -1.22 43.49 -3.63
C LEU A 382 -0.20 44.63 -3.56
N GLU A 383 -0.53 45.79 -2.99
CA GLU A 383 0.42 46.90 -2.80
C GLU A 383 1.64 46.45 -1.96
N ALA A 384 1.41 45.61 -0.96
CA ALA A 384 2.48 45.01 -0.16
C ALA A 384 3.39 44.05 -0.96
N CYS A 385 2.99 43.63 -2.17
CA CYS A 385 3.76 42.76 -3.07
C CYS A 385 4.46 43.54 -4.20
N GLN A 386 4.20 44.85 -4.32
CA GLN A 386 4.75 45.72 -5.36
C GLN A 386 6.06 46.36 -4.92
N THR A 387 7.01 45.53 -4.48
CA THR A 387 8.38 45.97 -4.19
C THR A 387 9.36 45.22 -5.06
N PHE A 388 10.46 45.88 -5.42
CA PHE A 388 11.56 45.24 -6.15
C PHE A 388 12.07 44.00 -5.40
N GLU A 389 12.16 44.06 -4.06
CA GLU A 389 12.59 42.94 -3.22
C GLU A 389 11.71 41.70 -3.39
N ILE A 390 10.38 41.86 -3.36
CA ILE A 390 9.46 40.72 -3.50
C ILE A 390 9.49 40.16 -4.92
N ALA A 391 9.53 41.02 -5.94
CA ALA A 391 9.66 40.58 -7.34
C ALA A 391 10.96 39.80 -7.55
N PHE A 392 12.08 40.33 -7.04
CA PHE A 392 13.39 39.67 -7.11
C PHE A 392 13.39 38.31 -6.43
N MET A 393 12.88 38.23 -5.20
CA MET A 393 12.82 36.99 -4.44
C MET A 393 11.89 35.95 -5.06
N LEU A 394 10.75 36.38 -5.63
CA LEU A 394 9.82 35.49 -6.33
C LEU A 394 10.45 34.85 -7.56
N ASP A 395 11.10 35.66 -8.42
CA ASP A 395 11.75 35.15 -9.62
C ASP A 395 12.93 34.23 -9.27
N LEU A 396 13.78 34.61 -8.31
CA LEU A 396 14.89 33.78 -7.83
C LEU A 396 14.39 32.44 -7.29
N MET A 397 13.43 32.46 -6.37
CA MET A 397 12.88 31.24 -5.78
C MET A 397 12.16 30.39 -6.84
N ARG A 398 11.49 30.99 -7.83
CA ARG A 398 10.90 30.24 -8.94
C ARG A 398 11.97 29.43 -9.68
N ASP A 399 13.10 30.04 -10.02
CA ASP A 399 14.13 29.40 -10.83
C ASP A 399 14.83 28.27 -10.04
N ILE A 400 15.11 28.48 -8.75
CA ILE A 400 15.60 27.43 -7.83
C ILE A 400 14.56 26.29 -7.67
N LEU A 401 13.30 26.65 -7.44
CA LEU A 401 12.20 25.68 -7.29
C LEU A 401 11.94 24.92 -8.59
N ALA A 402 12.20 25.50 -9.77
CA ALA A 402 12.06 24.82 -11.05
C ALA A 402 13.06 23.67 -11.18
N ILE A 403 14.34 23.93 -10.92
CA ILE A 403 15.41 22.93 -10.99
C ILE A 403 15.13 21.77 -10.02
N THR A 404 14.78 22.10 -8.78
CA THR A 404 14.51 21.12 -7.73
C THR A 404 13.18 20.38 -7.95
N ASN A 405 12.15 21.00 -8.54
CA ASN A 405 10.91 20.32 -8.89
C ASN A 405 11.08 19.32 -10.04
N GLU A 406 11.95 19.60 -11.02
CA GLU A 406 12.33 18.60 -12.03
C GLU A 406 13.00 17.38 -11.39
N LEU A 407 13.91 17.60 -10.43
CA LEU A 407 14.51 16.53 -9.65
C LEU A 407 13.43 15.74 -8.88
N ASN A 408 12.54 16.42 -8.15
CA ASN A 408 11.46 15.78 -7.39
C ASN A 408 10.59 14.87 -8.27
N LYS A 409 10.17 15.36 -9.45
CA LYS A 409 9.39 14.57 -10.41
C LYS A 409 10.13 13.33 -10.90
N CYS A 410 11.45 13.39 -11.04
CA CYS A 410 12.25 12.25 -11.44
C CYS A 410 12.41 11.25 -10.29
N LEU A 411 12.67 11.74 -9.07
CA LEU A 411 12.79 10.90 -7.88
C LEU A 411 11.51 10.10 -7.61
N GLN A 412 10.33 10.65 -7.89
CA GLN A 412 9.04 10.01 -7.64
C GLN A 412 8.59 9.02 -8.75
N LYS A 413 9.43 8.72 -9.75
CA LYS A 413 9.09 7.72 -10.78
C LYS A 413 9.17 6.30 -10.20
N LYS A 414 8.20 5.45 -10.56
CA LYS A 414 8.13 4.04 -10.10
C LYS A 414 9.37 3.21 -10.46
N GLU A 415 10.02 3.51 -11.58
CA GLU A 415 11.18 2.75 -12.08
C GLU A 415 12.52 3.34 -11.62
N GLN A 416 12.50 4.33 -10.73
CA GLN A 416 13.68 5.05 -10.30
C GLN A 416 14.54 4.18 -9.36
N ASP A 417 15.74 3.83 -9.80
CA ASP A 417 16.76 3.23 -8.93
C ASP A 417 17.64 4.29 -8.27
N ILE A 418 18.30 3.90 -7.17
CA ILE A 418 19.11 4.80 -6.37
C ILE A 418 20.34 5.32 -7.12
N ALA A 419 20.96 4.52 -7.99
CA ALA A 419 22.14 4.93 -8.75
C ALA A 419 21.79 6.07 -9.71
N ASN A 420 20.68 5.94 -10.43
CA ASN A 420 20.19 6.99 -11.31
C ASN A 420 19.70 8.21 -10.51
N ALA A 421 19.12 8.01 -9.32
CA ALA A 421 18.67 9.11 -8.47
C ALA A 421 19.85 9.98 -8.02
N MET A 422 20.99 9.37 -7.68
CA MET A 422 22.23 10.09 -7.35
C MET A 422 22.73 10.94 -8.52
N LEU A 423 22.71 10.39 -9.75
CA LEU A 423 23.09 11.15 -10.95
C LEU A 423 22.20 12.38 -11.15
N LEU A 424 20.88 12.24 -10.92
CA LEU A 424 19.94 13.34 -11.04
C LEU A 424 20.15 14.43 -9.97
N VAL A 425 20.50 14.03 -8.74
CA VAL A 425 20.88 14.98 -7.67
C VAL A 425 22.10 15.79 -8.10
N GLU A 426 23.13 15.14 -8.65
CA GLU A 426 24.33 15.81 -9.14
C GLU A 426 24.04 16.75 -10.33
N VAL A 427 23.15 16.36 -11.23
CA VAL A 427 22.67 17.25 -12.31
C VAL A 427 21.98 18.49 -11.74
N ALA A 428 21.12 18.34 -10.74
CA ALA A 428 20.45 19.47 -10.09
C ALA A 428 21.45 20.41 -9.40
N LYS A 429 22.45 19.86 -8.69
CA LYS A 429 23.53 20.66 -8.08
C LYS A 429 24.31 21.44 -9.14
N ARG A 430 24.69 20.80 -10.25
CA ARG A 430 25.37 21.49 -11.35
C ARG A 430 24.52 22.60 -11.97
N ARG A 431 23.22 22.38 -12.15
CA ARG A 431 22.30 23.41 -12.66
C ARG A 431 22.19 24.60 -11.69
N LEU A 432 22.13 24.34 -10.38
CA LEU A 432 22.17 25.41 -9.38
C LEU A 432 23.49 26.17 -9.39
N GLN A 433 24.62 25.48 -9.60
CA GLN A 433 25.93 26.12 -9.75
C GLN A 433 25.98 27.01 -11.00
N VAL A 434 25.48 26.54 -12.14
CA VAL A 434 25.40 27.36 -13.37
C VAL A 434 24.50 28.58 -13.15
N LEU A 435 23.34 28.41 -12.51
CA LEU A 435 22.46 29.53 -12.15
C LEU A 435 23.20 30.57 -11.31
N ARG A 436 23.99 30.10 -10.34
CA ARG A 436 24.80 30.95 -9.44
C ARG A 436 25.85 31.76 -10.19
N ASP A 437 26.57 31.12 -11.10
CA ASP A 437 27.76 31.68 -11.72
C ASP A 437 27.42 32.58 -12.92
N ASP A 438 26.38 32.22 -13.70
CA ASP A 438 26.13 32.84 -15.01
C ASP A 438 24.86 33.71 -15.06
N GLU A 439 23.83 33.47 -14.23
CA GLU A 439 22.50 34.06 -14.45
C GLU A 439 22.13 35.24 -13.56
N ARG A 440 23.03 35.66 -12.65
CA ARG A 440 22.77 36.73 -11.69
C ARG A 440 22.33 38.05 -12.33
N ASP A 441 22.99 38.44 -13.42
CA ASP A 441 22.73 39.71 -14.10
C ASP A 441 21.47 39.65 -14.97
N SER A 442 21.21 38.47 -15.53
CA SER A 442 19.98 38.16 -16.28
C SER A 442 18.76 38.32 -15.38
N LEU A 443 18.82 37.82 -14.13
CA LEU A 443 17.72 37.95 -13.18
C LEU A 443 17.41 39.42 -12.85
N ILE A 444 18.43 40.25 -12.57
CA ILE A 444 18.21 41.68 -12.28
C ILE A 444 17.57 42.38 -13.48
N ALA A 445 18.02 42.10 -14.71
CA ALA A 445 17.44 42.68 -15.92
C ALA A 445 15.97 42.26 -16.11
N LYS A 446 15.66 40.97 -15.88
CA LYS A 446 14.31 40.42 -15.95
C LYS A 446 13.37 41.07 -14.93
N VAL A 447 13.80 41.15 -13.67
CA VAL A 447 13.01 41.77 -12.58
C VAL A 447 12.82 43.26 -12.83
N SER A 448 13.86 43.96 -13.32
CA SER A 448 13.75 45.38 -13.68
C SER A 448 12.72 45.60 -14.79
N THR A 449 12.69 44.73 -15.80
CA THR A 449 11.69 44.78 -16.89
C THR A 449 10.28 44.57 -16.35
N PHE A 450 10.09 43.62 -15.44
CA PHE A 450 8.83 43.41 -14.75
C PHE A 450 8.42 44.65 -13.94
N CYS A 451 9.34 45.23 -13.16
CA CYS A 451 9.07 46.42 -12.36
C CYS A 451 8.65 47.62 -13.24
N ILE A 452 9.30 47.83 -14.38
CA ILE A 452 8.92 48.88 -15.35
C ILE A 452 7.52 48.63 -15.90
N LYS A 453 7.19 47.38 -16.28
CA LYS A 453 5.87 47.01 -16.81
C LYS A 453 4.73 47.30 -15.82
N HIS A 454 5.00 47.20 -14.53
CA HIS A 454 4.01 47.29 -13.46
C HIS A 454 4.14 48.54 -12.59
N ASP A 455 4.90 49.54 -13.02
CA ASP A 455 5.13 50.81 -12.30
C ASP A 455 5.67 50.61 -10.86
N VAL A 456 6.48 49.57 -10.65
CA VAL A 456 7.15 49.29 -9.36
C VAL A 456 8.46 50.07 -9.30
N LEU A 457 8.69 50.76 -8.20
CA LEU A 457 9.91 51.55 -7.98
C LEU A 457 11.16 50.64 -7.95
N ILE A 458 12.08 50.88 -8.87
CA ILE A 458 13.39 50.23 -8.91
C ILE A 458 14.34 51.01 -8.00
N PRO A 459 15.06 50.35 -7.06
CA PRO A 459 16.00 51.03 -6.19
C PRO A 459 17.23 51.53 -6.96
N ASN A 460 17.85 52.60 -6.46
CA ASN A 460 19.10 53.08 -7.01
C ASN A 460 20.24 52.12 -6.62
N PHE A 461 20.72 51.34 -7.57
CA PHE A 461 21.70 50.28 -7.35
C PHE A 461 23.05 50.75 -6.81
N GLU A 462 23.40 52.03 -6.97
CA GLU A 462 24.65 52.63 -6.48
C GLU A 462 24.55 53.16 -5.05
N GLU A 463 23.34 53.25 -4.48
CA GLU A 463 23.16 53.71 -3.11
C GLU A 463 23.65 52.67 -2.09
N PRO A 464 24.14 53.11 -0.92
CA PRO A 464 24.49 52.20 0.16
C PRO A 464 23.24 51.49 0.67
N TYR A 465 23.34 50.18 0.88
CA TYR A 465 22.23 49.41 1.42
C TYR A 465 22.00 49.74 2.90
N ILE A 466 20.74 49.95 3.28
CA ILE A 466 20.33 50.23 4.66
C ILE A 466 19.47 49.08 5.15
N SER A 467 20.02 48.23 6.03
CA SER A 467 19.24 47.13 6.60
C SER A 467 18.17 47.68 7.55
N SER A 468 16.90 47.30 7.32
CA SER A 468 15.77 47.62 8.20
C SER A 468 15.66 46.69 9.42
N LEU A 469 16.53 45.67 9.52
CA LEU A 469 16.36 44.50 10.40
C LEU A 469 17.16 44.52 11.71
N ARG A 470 18.06 45.49 11.93
CA ARG A 470 18.75 45.64 13.23
C ARG A 470 18.29 46.94 13.87
N SER A 471 18.00 46.89 15.17
CA SER A 471 17.50 47.99 16.04
C SER A 471 18.42 49.22 16.16
N LEU A 472 19.43 49.34 15.29
CA LEU A 472 20.22 50.53 14.99
C LEU A 472 20.37 50.54 13.45
N ARG A 473 19.96 51.63 12.78
CA ARG A 473 20.21 51.86 11.34
C ARG A 473 21.73 51.87 11.08
N LYS A 474 22.34 50.70 10.93
CA LYS A 474 23.72 50.57 10.46
C LYS A 474 23.67 50.58 8.94
N LEU A 475 24.32 51.58 8.36
CA LEU A 475 24.66 51.58 6.94
C LEU A 475 25.47 50.30 6.66
N ALA A 476 25.04 49.49 5.70
CA ALA A 476 25.88 48.40 5.25
C ALA A 476 27.06 49.01 4.46
N ASN A 477 28.25 48.42 4.56
CA ASN A 477 29.44 48.89 3.84
C ASN A 477 29.43 48.49 2.35
N TYR A 478 28.26 48.26 1.76
CA TYR A 478 28.10 47.81 0.37
C TYR A 478 26.84 48.42 -0.28
N THR A 479 26.79 48.40 -1.62
CA THR A 479 25.71 48.99 -2.41
C THR A 479 24.46 48.10 -2.50
N ILE A 480 23.31 48.67 -2.86
CA ILE A 480 22.08 47.89 -3.10
C ILE A 480 22.30 46.82 -4.19
N LEU A 481 23.09 47.11 -5.23
CA LEU A 481 23.44 46.11 -6.23
C LEU A 481 24.18 44.92 -5.62
N HIS A 482 25.16 45.19 -4.75
CA HIS A 482 25.91 44.15 -4.07
C HIS A 482 25.01 43.32 -3.14
N HIS A 483 24.06 43.97 -2.45
CA HIS A 483 23.08 43.29 -1.61
C HIS A 483 22.33 42.20 -2.40
N TYR A 484 21.67 42.57 -3.49
CA TYR A 484 20.89 41.60 -4.28
C TYR A 484 21.78 40.55 -4.96
N ARG A 485 22.95 40.96 -5.46
CA ARG A 485 23.87 40.07 -6.18
C ARG A 485 24.55 39.04 -5.29
N VAL A 486 25.00 39.42 -4.11
CA VAL A 486 25.89 38.60 -3.27
C VAL A 486 25.14 38.14 -2.04
N GLU A 487 24.63 39.08 -1.25
CA GLU A 487 24.02 38.79 0.05
C GLU A 487 22.68 38.04 -0.06
N VAL A 488 21.98 38.20 -1.18
CA VAL A 488 20.72 37.51 -1.47
C VAL A 488 20.91 36.39 -2.49
N PHE A 489 21.26 36.71 -3.74
CA PHE A 489 21.30 35.72 -4.83
C PHE A 489 22.32 34.60 -4.59
N CYS A 490 23.61 34.94 -4.42
CA CYS A 490 24.63 33.92 -4.20
C CYS A 490 24.38 33.15 -2.90
N ASN A 491 24.09 33.85 -1.79
CA ASN A 491 23.87 33.20 -0.50
C ASN A 491 22.69 32.21 -0.51
N ILE A 492 21.56 32.55 -1.14
CA ILE A 492 20.41 31.63 -1.22
C ILE A 492 20.76 30.37 -2.01
N ILE A 493 21.44 30.51 -3.15
CA ILE A 493 21.86 29.35 -3.95
C ILE A 493 22.93 28.55 -3.20
N ASP A 494 23.88 29.21 -2.54
CA ASP A 494 24.92 28.58 -1.72
C ASP A 494 24.31 27.80 -0.56
N TRP A 495 23.32 28.35 0.14
CA TRP A 495 22.58 27.63 1.17
C TRP A 495 21.77 26.45 0.60
N GLN A 496 21.18 26.60 -0.59
CA GLN A 496 20.46 25.51 -1.25
C GLN A 496 21.42 24.37 -1.64
N LEU A 497 22.58 24.69 -2.19
CA LEU A 497 23.65 23.73 -2.50
C LEU A 497 24.18 23.06 -1.24
N GLN A 498 24.39 23.83 -0.17
CA GLN A 498 24.82 23.31 1.12
C GLN A 498 23.77 22.34 1.68
N GLU A 499 22.49 22.72 1.73
CA GLU A 499 21.42 21.83 2.20
C GLU A 499 21.33 20.55 1.36
N LEU A 500 21.51 20.63 0.04
CA LEU A 500 21.58 19.43 -0.82
C LEU A 500 22.80 18.56 -0.48
N ASN A 501 23.96 19.15 -0.22
CA ASN A 501 25.16 18.38 0.12
C ASN A 501 25.05 17.72 1.50
N ASP A 502 24.57 18.46 2.50
CA ASP A 502 24.42 17.97 3.87
C ASP A 502 23.40 16.83 3.95
N ARG A 503 22.29 16.93 3.20
CA ARG A 503 21.18 15.96 3.23
C ARG A 503 21.39 14.73 2.36
N PHE A 504 22.11 14.87 1.26
CA PHE A 504 22.47 13.77 0.38
C PHE A 504 23.90 13.29 0.64
N TYR A 505 24.44 13.44 1.85
CA TYR A 505 25.74 12.88 2.21
C TYR A 505 25.77 11.35 2.14
N GLU A 506 24.62 10.67 2.32
CA GLU A 506 24.50 9.22 2.18
C GLU A 506 25.03 8.71 0.82
N VAL A 507 24.96 9.55 -0.22
CA VAL A 507 25.49 9.38 -1.59
C VAL A 507 26.98 9.02 -1.62
N THR A 508 27.74 9.29 -0.55
CA THR A 508 29.18 9.00 -0.47
C THR A 508 29.54 7.74 0.33
N THR A 509 28.57 6.89 0.67
CA THR A 509 28.83 5.62 1.40
C THR A 509 29.45 4.54 0.49
N ASP A 510 30.23 3.60 1.06
CA ASP A 510 30.76 2.45 0.32
C ASP A 510 29.64 1.64 -0.35
N LEU A 511 28.46 1.57 0.28
CA LEU A 511 27.23 0.96 -0.27
C LEU A 511 26.86 1.58 -1.62
N LEU A 512 26.70 2.91 -1.66
CA LEU A 512 26.28 3.60 -2.88
C LEU A 512 27.38 3.67 -3.94
N HIS A 513 28.65 3.71 -3.53
CA HIS A 513 29.77 3.56 -4.46
C HIS A 513 29.77 2.18 -5.14
N GLY A 514 29.53 1.10 -4.40
CA GLY A 514 29.39 -0.24 -4.97
C GLY A 514 28.19 -0.36 -5.91
N ILE A 515 27.05 0.23 -5.55
CA ILE A 515 25.84 0.26 -6.39
C ILE A 515 26.10 1.03 -7.70
N ALA A 516 26.79 2.17 -7.63
CA ALA A 516 27.19 2.92 -8.83
C ALA A 516 28.11 2.11 -9.75
N CYS A 517 28.97 1.25 -9.21
CA CYS A 517 29.81 0.34 -10.00
C CYS A 517 29.02 -0.76 -10.73
N LEU A 518 27.84 -1.14 -10.24
CA LEU A 518 26.96 -2.12 -10.90
C LEU A 518 26.12 -1.49 -12.04
N ASN A 519 26.06 -0.16 -12.12
CA ASN A 519 25.23 0.55 -13.08
C ASN A 519 25.74 0.31 -14.53
N PRO A 520 24.88 -0.16 -15.46
CA PRO A 520 25.29 -0.46 -16.83
C PRO A 520 25.47 0.79 -17.72
N ILE A 521 25.10 1.99 -17.25
CA ILE A 521 25.23 3.24 -18.02
C ILE A 521 26.66 3.41 -18.56
N ASN A 522 26.76 3.91 -19.80
CA ASN A 522 28.02 4.09 -20.52
C ASN A 522 28.87 2.81 -20.56
N SER A 523 28.23 1.66 -20.76
CA SER A 523 28.86 0.34 -20.82
C SER A 523 29.67 0.03 -19.55
N PHE A 524 29.07 0.23 -18.38
CA PHE A 524 29.71 -0.02 -17.09
C PHE A 524 30.99 0.81 -16.86
N SER A 525 31.03 2.06 -17.33
CA SER A 525 32.23 2.92 -17.22
C SER A 525 32.72 3.13 -15.79
N CYS A 526 31.84 2.96 -14.79
CA CYS A 526 32.15 3.13 -13.37
C CYS A 526 32.51 1.82 -12.66
N PHE A 527 32.57 0.68 -13.36
CA PHE A 527 32.79 -0.62 -12.75
C PHE A 527 34.16 -0.71 -12.07
N ASP A 528 34.14 -1.04 -10.78
CA ASP A 528 35.34 -1.24 -9.96
C ASP A 528 35.09 -2.41 -9.00
N ILE A 529 35.83 -3.50 -9.20
CA ILE A 529 35.69 -4.72 -8.40
C ILE A 529 35.87 -4.43 -6.91
N ARG A 530 36.82 -3.58 -6.52
CA ARG A 530 37.11 -3.33 -5.09
C ARG A 530 35.93 -2.64 -4.42
N LYS A 531 35.29 -1.69 -5.10
CA LYS A 531 34.12 -0.98 -4.57
C LYS A 531 32.90 -1.90 -4.47
N VAL A 532 32.69 -2.77 -5.45
CA VAL A 532 31.63 -3.79 -5.40
C VAL A 532 31.87 -4.78 -4.26
N MET A 533 33.11 -5.21 -4.04
CA MET A 533 33.47 -6.09 -2.92
C MET A 533 33.21 -5.43 -1.56
N ARG A 534 33.54 -4.14 -1.39
CA ARG A 534 33.21 -3.39 -0.17
C ARG A 534 31.71 -3.30 0.09
N MET A 535 30.90 -3.19 -0.96
CA MET A 535 29.45 -3.27 -0.80
C MET A 535 29.02 -4.65 -0.29
N ALA A 536 29.59 -5.74 -0.80
CA ALA A 536 29.27 -7.10 -0.35
C ALA A 536 29.64 -7.34 1.13
N GLU A 537 30.73 -6.75 1.62
CA GLU A 537 31.14 -6.80 3.04
C GLU A 537 30.08 -6.23 4.01
N LEU A 538 29.19 -5.36 3.52
CA LEU A 538 28.10 -4.79 4.32
C LEU A 538 26.93 -5.77 4.52
N TYR A 539 26.95 -6.92 3.85
CA TYR A 539 25.93 -7.97 3.90
C TYR A 539 26.55 -9.31 4.34
N PRO A 540 27.07 -9.41 5.58
CA PRO A 540 27.82 -10.57 6.04
C PRO A 540 27.00 -11.86 6.12
N ASP A 541 25.67 -11.74 6.27
CA ASP A 541 24.76 -12.88 6.31
C ASP A 541 24.49 -13.44 4.89
N ASP A 542 24.71 -12.64 3.84
CA ASP A 542 24.53 -13.01 2.44
C ASP A 542 25.85 -13.40 1.75
N PHE A 543 26.96 -12.79 2.17
CA PHE A 543 28.29 -12.99 1.60
C PHE A 543 29.27 -13.39 2.70
N ASP A 544 29.30 -14.68 3.01
CA ASP A 544 30.33 -15.27 3.86
C ASP A 544 31.72 -15.24 3.18
N GLU A 545 32.76 -15.60 3.93
CA GLU A 545 34.14 -15.57 3.45
C GLU A 545 34.36 -16.42 2.18
N SER A 546 33.65 -17.53 2.04
CA SER A 546 33.70 -18.39 0.85
C SER A 546 33.03 -17.72 -0.35
N ASN A 547 31.82 -17.17 -0.16
CA ASN A 547 31.08 -16.44 -1.19
C ASN A 547 31.84 -15.22 -1.66
N MET A 548 32.59 -14.54 -0.79
CA MET A 548 33.42 -13.38 -1.17
C MET A 548 34.51 -13.75 -2.18
N ILE A 549 35.19 -14.89 -2.00
CA ILE A 549 36.20 -15.37 -2.96
C ILE A 549 35.54 -15.72 -4.31
N ILE A 550 34.37 -16.38 -4.27
CA ILE A 550 33.62 -16.74 -5.48
C ILE A 550 33.13 -15.48 -6.21
N LEU A 551 32.62 -14.49 -5.46
CA LEU A 551 32.12 -13.23 -5.99
C LEU A 551 33.22 -12.49 -6.75
N GLN A 552 34.43 -12.40 -6.19
CA GLN A 552 35.56 -11.74 -6.85
C GLN A 552 35.89 -12.38 -8.22
N ASN A 553 35.87 -13.71 -8.29
CA ASN A 553 36.07 -14.45 -9.53
C ASN A 553 34.89 -14.26 -10.51
N GLN A 554 33.66 -14.26 -10.01
CA GLN A 554 32.47 -13.97 -10.82
C GLN A 554 32.54 -12.56 -11.41
N LEU A 555 32.93 -11.54 -10.63
CA LEU A 555 33.01 -10.14 -11.08
C LEU A 555 33.98 -9.97 -12.26
N THR A 556 35.14 -10.64 -12.18
CA THR A 556 36.16 -10.62 -13.24
C THR A 556 35.62 -11.26 -14.53
N SER A 557 34.90 -12.38 -14.40
CA SER A 557 34.31 -13.08 -15.55
C SER A 557 33.10 -12.34 -16.12
N TYR A 558 32.30 -11.72 -15.25
CA TYR A 558 31.07 -11.03 -15.57
C TYR A 558 31.31 -9.84 -16.48
N ILE A 559 32.24 -8.95 -16.11
CA ILE A 559 32.47 -7.72 -16.88
C ILE A 559 32.91 -8.05 -18.31
N VAL A 560 33.75 -9.08 -18.49
CA VAL A 560 34.18 -9.54 -19.82
C VAL A 560 33.00 -10.07 -20.64
N ASP A 561 32.07 -10.79 -20.02
CA ASP A 561 30.91 -11.38 -20.71
C ASP A 561 29.82 -10.35 -21.04
N VAL A 562 29.56 -9.37 -20.16
CA VAL A 562 28.41 -8.46 -20.32
C VAL A 562 28.76 -7.13 -21.00
N HIS A 563 30.00 -6.66 -20.93
CA HIS A 563 30.36 -5.28 -21.34
C HIS A 563 29.92 -4.92 -22.77
N GLU A 564 30.10 -5.82 -23.75
CA GLU A 564 29.62 -5.57 -25.12
C GLU A 564 28.14 -5.95 -25.33
N ARG A 565 27.69 -7.02 -24.67
CA ARG A 565 26.36 -7.63 -24.89
C ARG A 565 25.22 -6.82 -24.26
N PHE A 566 25.53 -5.99 -23.27
CA PHE A 566 24.56 -5.25 -22.45
C PHE A 566 24.69 -3.74 -22.71
N SER A 567 25.00 -3.35 -23.94
CA SER A 567 25.02 -1.94 -24.34
C SER A 567 23.61 -1.32 -24.31
N ASN A 568 23.54 -0.01 -24.03
CA ASN A 568 22.32 0.81 -24.03
C ASN A 568 21.25 0.46 -22.97
N LEU A 569 21.64 -0.03 -21.79
CA LEU A 569 20.73 -0.15 -20.65
C LEU A 569 20.67 1.17 -19.87
N ASN A 570 19.49 1.55 -19.37
CA ASN A 570 19.27 2.86 -18.74
C ASN A 570 19.50 2.88 -17.22
N GLY A 571 19.77 1.72 -16.60
CA GLY A 571 19.96 1.61 -15.16
C GLY A 571 19.89 0.18 -14.64
N LEU A 572 19.80 0.04 -13.32
CA LEU A 572 19.82 -1.26 -12.64
C LEU A 572 18.54 -2.06 -12.89
N CYS A 573 17.40 -1.39 -13.04
CA CYS A 573 16.13 -2.03 -13.39
C CYS A 573 16.23 -2.78 -14.73
N ASP A 574 16.84 -2.16 -15.74
CA ASP A 574 17.05 -2.76 -17.06
C ASP A 574 18.08 -3.89 -17.00
N LEU A 575 19.12 -3.71 -16.17
CA LEU A 575 20.12 -4.75 -15.93
C LEU A 575 19.50 -6.01 -15.34
N SER A 576 18.70 -5.89 -14.29
CA SER A 576 18.03 -7.02 -13.63
C SER A 576 17.19 -7.83 -14.62
N LYS A 577 16.31 -7.16 -15.37
CA LYS A 577 15.50 -7.79 -16.43
C LYS A 577 16.37 -8.50 -17.47
N ARG A 578 17.45 -7.83 -17.91
CA ARG A 578 18.35 -8.40 -18.93
C ARG A 578 19.10 -9.63 -18.42
N LEU A 579 19.55 -9.64 -17.16
CA LEU A 579 20.21 -10.79 -16.52
C LEU A 579 19.28 -12.00 -16.43
N VAL A 580 17.99 -11.76 -16.19
CA VAL A 580 16.97 -12.82 -16.20
C VAL A 580 16.74 -13.34 -17.62
N GLN A 581 16.46 -12.45 -18.56
CA GLN A 581 16.18 -12.78 -19.97
C GLN A 581 17.31 -13.58 -20.64
N THR A 582 18.56 -13.24 -20.32
CA THR A 582 19.76 -13.89 -20.88
C THR A 582 20.24 -15.09 -20.06
N LYS A 583 19.51 -15.47 -19.00
CA LYS A 583 19.87 -16.52 -18.01
C LYS A 583 21.21 -16.29 -17.29
N LYS A 584 21.75 -15.06 -17.36
CA LYS A 584 23.02 -14.70 -16.70
C LYS A 584 22.88 -14.59 -15.19
N HIS A 585 21.68 -14.37 -14.66
CA HIS A 585 21.40 -14.47 -13.23
C HIS A 585 21.77 -15.86 -12.64
N SER A 586 21.65 -16.94 -13.42
CA SER A 586 22.07 -18.29 -12.99
C SER A 586 23.57 -18.51 -13.13
N ASN A 587 24.22 -17.85 -14.09
CA ASN A 587 25.66 -17.95 -14.30
C ASN A 587 26.46 -17.12 -13.28
N TYR A 588 25.89 -15.99 -12.85
CA TYR A 588 26.49 -15.06 -11.89
C TYR A 588 25.54 -14.79 -10.71
N PRO A 589 25.19 -15.82 -9.92
CA PRO A 589 24.17 -15.71 -8.87
C PRO A 589 24.53 -14.70 -7.78
N LEU A 590 25.81 -14.56 -7.43
CA LEU A 590 26.24 -13.62 -6.38
C LEU A 590 26.19 -12.17 -6.88
N ILE A 591 26.48 -11.93 -8.16
CA ILE A 591 26.33 -10.61 -8.78
C ILE A 591 24.86 -10.25 -8.92
N PHE A 592 24.02 -11.20 -9.35
CA PHE A 592 22.59 -10.96 -9.40
C PHE A 592 22.01 -10.69 -8.00
N ASN A 593 22.52 -11.34 -6.95
CA ASN A 593 22.16 -11.02 -5.58
C ASN A 593 22.53 -9.58 -5.22
N LEU A 594 23.74 -9.11 -5.54
CA LEU A 594 24.11 -7.70 -5.33
C LEU A 594 23.23 -6.72 -6.10
N VAL A 595 22.86 -7.04 -7.35
CA VAL A 595 21.91 -6.22 -8.14
C VAL A 595 20.54 -6.19 -7.47
N LYS A 596 20.05 -7.32 -6.94
CA LYS A 596 18.81 -7.35 -6.16
C LYS A 596 18.93 -6.47 -4.92
N LEU A 597 19.98 -6.63 -4.11
CA LEU A 597 20.21 -5.80 -2.91
C LEU A 597 20.27 -4.30 -3.24
N ALA A 598 20.93 -3.93 -4.35
CA ALA A 598 20.96 -2.57 -4.84
C ALA A 598 19.56 -2.04 -5.22
N LEU A 599 18.72 -2.89 -5.82
CA LEU A 599 17.36 -2.54 -6.21
C LEU A 599 16.39 -2.55 -5.03
N LEU A 600 16.66 -3.30 -3.96
CA LEU A 600 15.85 -3.30 -2.73
C LEU A 600 15.97 -1.99 -1.94
N LEU A 601 17.02 -1.23 -2.20
CA LEU A 601 17.33 0.05 -1.60
C LEU A 601 16.63 1.18 -2.36
N LEU A 602 15.51 1.64 -1.82
CA LEU A 602 14.72 2.72 -2.42
C LEU A 602 15.16 4.11 -1.98
N GLY A 603 15.11 5.05 -2.93
CA GLY A 603 15.22 6.48 -2.65
C GLY A 603 13.87 7.22 -2.65
N ALA A 604 12.73 6.56 -2.91
CA ALA A 604 11.46 7.27 -3.13
C ALA A 604 10.27 6.58 -2.47
N THR A 605 9.31 7.36 -1.98
CA THR A 605 8.09 6.86 -1.31
C THR A 605 6.83 7.07 -2.14
N ALA A 606 6.95 7.16 -3.47
CA ALA A 606 5.83 7.50 -4.36
C ALA A 606 4.63 6.53 -4.22
N SER A 607 4.86 5.24 -3.98
CA SER A 607 3.79 4.28 -3.75
C SER A 607 3.03 4.48 -2.44
N ILE A 608 3.73 4.92 -1.40
CA ILE A 608 3.11 5.33 -0.13
C ILE A 608 2.23 6.56 -0.36
N GLU A 609 2.75 7.60 -1.03
CA GLU A 609 1.97 8.81 -1.33
C GLU A 609 0.72 8.49 -2.16
N ARG A 610 0.82 7.54 -3.09
CA ARG A 610 -0.33 7.02 -3.84
C ARG A 610 -1.32 6.29 -2.94
N ALA A 611 -0.85 5.51 -1.97
CA ALA A 611 -1.70 4.84 -1.00
C ALA A 611 -2.47 5.86 -0.15
N PHE A 612 -1.79 6.86 0.40
CA PHE A 612 -2.41 7.96 1.16
C PHE A 612 -3.40 8.78 0.34
N SER A 613 -3.08 9.03 -0.94
CA SER A 613 -4.02 9.68 -1.85
C SER A 613 -5.25 8.80 -2.11
N ALA A 614 -5.06 7.48 -2.22
CA ALA A 614 -6.14 6.51 -2.41
C ALA A 614 -7.07 6.43 -1.19
N MET A 615 -6.54 6.64 0.03
CA MET A 615 -7.34 6.68 1.26
C MET A 615 -8.53 7.64 1.15
N LYS A 616 -8.32 8.83 0.55
CA LYS A 616 -9.37 9.86 0.39
C LYS A 616 -10.53 9.41 -0.49
N PHE A 617 -10.32 8.44 -1.38
CA PHE A 617 -11.40 7.89 -2.21
C PHE A 617 -12.16 6.77 -1.48
N ILE A 618 -11.45 5.97 -0.70
CA ILE A 618 -12.00 4.83 0.03
C ILE A 618 -12.71 5.29 1.32
N LYS A 619 -12.02 6.05 2.17
CA LYS A 619 -12.49 6.63 3.44
C LYS A 619 -12.52 8.16 3.34
N ASN A 620 -13.69 8.68 2.98
CA ASN A 620 -13.98 10.12 2.90
C ASN A 620 -14.95 10.54 4.01
N ASP A 621 -15.29 11.84 4.08
CA ASP A 621 -16.18 12.39 5.12
C ASP A 621 -17.54 11.68 5.20
N LEU A 622 -18.05 11.15 4.08
CA LEU A 622 -19.31 10.40 4.05
C LEU A 622 -19.15 8.93 4.47
N ARG A 623 -17.92 8.46 4.71
CA ARG A 623 -17.55 7.08 5.06
C ARG A 623 -16.50 7.02 6.17
N SER A 624 -16.46 8.03 7.04
CA SER A 624 -15.45 8.18 8.10
C SER A 624 -15.53 7.08 9.18
N GLU A 625 -16.70 6.46 9.36
CA GLU A 625 -16.96 5.41 10.36
C GLU A 625 -16.56 3.98 9.92
N MET A 626 -15.83 3.83 8.82
CA MET A 626 -15.31 2.51 8.40
C MET A 626 -14.33 1.95 9.45
N SER A 627 -14.48 0.67 9.80
CA SER A 627 -13.51 -0.04 10.66
C SER A 627 -12.17 -0.20 9.95
N ASP A 628 -11.09 -0.32 10.72
CA ASP A 628 -9.73 -0.35 10.16
C ASP A 628 -9.52 -1.62 9.29
N ASP A 629 -10.01 -2.79 9.73
CA ASP A 629 -10.08 -4.02 8.91
C ASP A 629 -10.79 -3.81 7.56
N PHE A 630 -11.89 -3.06 7.55
CA PHE A 630 -12.69 -2.85 6.35
C PHE A 630 -12.05 -1.82 5.42
N PHE A 631 -11.37 -0.85 6.01
CA PHE A 631 -10.63 0.16 5.29
C PHE A 631 -9.44 -0.44 4.56
N SER A 632 -8.56 -1.16 5.27
CA SER A 632 -7.46 -1.90 4.66
C SER A 632 -7.97 -2.89 3.62
N GLY A 633 -9.04 -3.61 3.96
CA GLY A 633 -9.64 -4.58 3.06
C GLY A 633 -10.28 -4.01 1.78
N CYS A 634 -10.49 -2.71 1.69
CA CYS A 634 -10.84 -2.06 0.43
C CYS A 634 -9.61 -1.48 -0.26
N LEU A 635 -8.65 -0.94 0.51
CA LEU A 635 -7.52 -0.18 -0.01
C LEU A 635 -6.48 -1.07 -0.70
N VAL A 636 -6.12 -2.21 -0.12
CA VAL A 636 -5.13 -3.15 -0.69
C VAL A 636 -5.54 -3.62 -2.09
N PRO A 637 -6.72 -4.26 -2.28
CA PRO A 637 -7.14 -4.67 -3.62
C PRO A 637 -7.50 -3.49 -4.55
N TYR A 638 -7.77 -2.28 -4.01
CA TYR A 638 -7.92 -1.06 -4.82
C TYR A 638 -6.58 -0.59 -5.39
N LEU A 639 -5.47 -0.72 -4.67
CA LEU A 639 -4.15 -0.31 -5.18
C LEU A 639 -3.52 -1.42 -6.03
N GLU A 640 -3.69 -2.67 -5.62
CA GLU A 640 -3.13 -3.86 -6.27
C GLU A 640 -4.11 -4.51 -7.24
N LYS A 641 -4.80 -3.70 -8.05
CA LYS A 641 -5.82 -4.19 -9.00
C LYS A 641 -5.25 -5.22 -9.97
N ASP A 642 -4.01 -5.03 -10.41
CA ASP A 642 -3.35 -5.93 -11.36
C ASP A 642 -3.10 -7.33 -10.77
N VAL A 643 -2.97 -7.45 -9.45
CA VAL A 643 -2.94 -8.72 -8.73
C VAL A 643 -4.35 -9.22 -8.49
N PHE A 644 -5.21 -8.37 -7.93
CA PHE A 644 -6.57 -8.74 -7.55
C PHE A 644 -7.41 -9.23 -8.74
N ASP A 645 -7.24 -8.64 -9.94
CA ASP A 645 -7.93 -9.05 -11.15
C ASP A 645 -7.54 -10.46 -11.63
N LYS A 646 -6.33 -10.93 -11.29
CA LYS A 646 -5.85 -12.29 -11.65
C LYS A 646 -6.39 -13.37 -10.72
N ILE A 647 -6.90 -13.00 -9.55
CA ILE A 647 -7.44 -13.96 -8.58
C ILE A 647 -8.80 -14.46 -9.08
N SER A 648 -8.97 -15.78 -9.16
CA SER A 648 -10.25 -16.36 -9.58
C SER A 648 -11.29 -16.25 -8.47
N ASN A 649 -12.57 -16.20 -8.85
CA ASN A 649 -13.66 -16.24 -7.87
C ASN A 649 -13.62 -17.54 -7.06
N ASP A 650 -13.18 -18.65 -7.67
CA ASP A 650 -13.06 -19.95 -7.01
C ASP A 650 -12.14 -19.90 -5.79
N VAL A 651 -10.99 -19.22 -5.90
CA VAL A 651 -10.02 -19.07 -4.80
C VAL A 651 -10.66 -18.28 -3.66
N ILE A 652 -11.27 -17.13 -3.94
CA ILE A 652 -11.94 -16.30 -2.93
C ILE A 652 -13.10 -17.07 -2.26
N ILE A 653 -13.86 -17.83 -3.06
CA ILE A 653 -14.97 -18.65 -2.58
C ILE A 653 -14.48 -19.80 -1.69
N LYS A 654 -13.40 -20.48 -2.08
CA LYS A 654 -12.82 -21.57 -1.31
C LYS A 654 -12.30 -21.07 0.04
N THR A 655 -11.53 -19.97 0.04
CA THR A 655 -11.10 -19.33 1.29
C THR A 655 -12.30 -18.98 2.18
N PHE A 656 -13.38 -18.51 1.58
CA PHE A 656 -14.62 -18.23 2.31
C PHE A 656 -15.31 -19.50 2.90
N GLN A 657 -15.20 -20.66 2.22
CA GLN A 657 -15.70 -21.95 2.71
C GLN A 657 -14.86 -22.51 3.87
N ASP A 658 -13.54 -22.41 3.77
CA ASP A 658 -12.60 -23.02 4.71
C ASP A 658 -12.63 -22.37 6.10
N MET A 659 -13.13 -21.14 6.21
CA MET A 659 -13.14 -20.40 7.48
C MET A 659 -14.11 -20.95 8.53
N LYS A 660 -15.28 -21.44 8.12
CA LYS A 660 -16.30 -22.00 9.03
C LYS A 660 -17.15 -23.02 8.29
N PRO A 661 -17.54 -24.13 8.94
CA PRO A 661 -18.46 -25.09 8.34
C PRO A 661 -19.75 -24.38 7.92
N ARG A 662 -20.03 -24.40 6.61
CA ARG A 662 -21.21 -23.77 6.02
C ARG A 662 -22.29 -24.79 5.79
N ARG A 663 -23.55 -24.30 5.79
CA ARG A 663 -24.70 -25.14 5.42
C ARG A 663 -24.53 -25.75 4.03
N ILE A 664 -23.92 -25.05 3.08
CA ILE A 664 -23.61 -25.57 1.74
C ILE A 664 -22.11 -25.54 1.58
N GLN A 665 -21.49 -26.72 1.42
CA GLN A 665 -20.09 -26.85 1.02
C GLN A 665 -19.99 -27.08 -0.49
N LEU A 666 -19.16 -26.26 -1.13
CA LEU A 666 -18.92 -26.24 -2.57
C LEU A 666 -17.80 -27.18 -2.98
#